data_AF-A0A915XWN8-F1
#
_entry.id   AF-A0A915XWN8-F1
#
_cell.length_a   1.000
_cell.length_b   1.000
_cell.length_c   1.000
_cell.angle_alpha   90.00
_cell.angle_beta   90.00
_cell.angle_gamma   90.00
#
_symmetry.space_group_name_H-M   'P 1'
#
loop_
_entity.id
_entity.type
_entity.pdbx_description
1 polymer ?
#
loop_
_entity_poly.entity_id
_entity_poly.type
_entity_poly.pdbx_seq_one_letter_code
_entity_poly.pdbx_strand_id
1 'polypeptide(L)'
;MEIFIALLLILLLVTAALVVACLAIYNRKRRQPTRRRVVNETQPTEIAERHIAPQEPQPSGVEEAELTVAEETLLIPVAETQPTGIHEAHLPAMPKTQPPTVEETQSTKVQEAQLIAEAASWSTVPEAQKTIPAETQPTITMEIETSGAGEAQATAIEEAQATVAEEREPRETGRFPQQETAKVQPEGALEEKKGQREPIKRGGKPRGPTKGLEKERAQRIQPRRLNPEIVCRKRERQWVLAVEVPEELLGKPGLEVLQNGSPLPRDDSEETCWRLEQVAGEVIVRWNEAEVAQKITVGLGQEGYLVFKLSGQDLSQGRRVKSPSSGSYLVVAPNDWPRDEALSGRPQVNPEPTSLTGYQAHFFELEKGGEQKIAFQLPKGQSQVIKAKAPRFDLVGKRIEDASENIGPLFGGKPPRIRVLDAQVWKNIGTIVVGEEGSGRGRWRTAFSPDPGQMEQDLPYEVAARKGGWYFLRFYDSDDDLIESIDFRFLSVLTEIKLPQLHHLPTGDGHKPVCIEFVHEADCAVQPLSNLAKIKVEPQDGKTILGVPPDPACDESHWLIGPKLGPRVEVTINVERIWWGVGGEGSPPSDWQDRPVVLAREDFKATSNRVLWLRLPKLRWVDRVLVGFQRSKARRYDVKVTEKTVAIPLREYSDYAEVGDQTQQQNLRLWLNRDHQDFEGVLAVVPAAQKAEPVVPPLTQSWVGFGRKKTAIAKAVMQYGVGGIEINGQPLDEYFRRTPRKAKQFLGRLVALGEVREALSQLEVKITVEGSSPTTTRQPKAVAHALARTLMDYDPQLRRLVRQAGFGGVKVNIAKANRRDKR
;
A
#
# COMPACT_ATOMS: atom_id res chain seq x y z
N MET A 1 31.87 7.70 -42.49
CA MET A 1 31.46 6.34 -42.92
C MET A 1 31.06 5.48 -41.73
N GLU A 2 31.95 5.32 -40.73
CA GLU A 2 31.79 4.41 -39.58
C GLU A 2 30.47 4.55 -38.80
N ILE A 3 30.01 5.77 -38.50
CA ILE A 3 28.71 6.01 -37.82
C ILE A 3 27.54 5.38 -38.61
N PHE A 4 27.60 5.39 -39.94
CA PHE A 4 26.58 4.81 -40.81
C PHE A 4 26.64 3.27 -40.79
N ILE A 5 27.84 2.70 -40.67
CA ILE A 5 28.05 1.24 -40.51
C ILE A 5 27.56 0.79 -39.13
N ALA A 6 27.82 1.57 -38.08
CA ALA A 6 27.32 1.30 -36.73
C ALA A 6 25.79 1.34 -36.66
N LEU A 7 25.14 2.34 -37.28
CA LEU A 7 23.68 2.40 -37.40
C LEU A 7 23.11 1.22 -38.20
N LEU A 8 23.78 0.80 -39.28
CA LEU A 8 23.37 -0.37 -40.07
C LEU A 8 23.48 -1.68 -39.25
N LEU A 9 24.54 -1.84 -38.45
CA LEU A 9 24.71 -2.98 -37.55
C LEU A 9 23.66 -3.01 -36.44
N ILE A 10 23.33 -1.85 -35.84
CA ILE A 10 22.25 -1.74 -34.85
C ILE A 10 20.91 -2.12 -35.48
N LEU A 11 20.62 -1.65 -36.71
CA LEU A 11 19.39 -2.00 -37.43
C LEU A 11 19.31 -3.50 -37.76
N LEU A 12 20.43 -4.12 -38.13
CA LEU A 12 20.52 -5.57 -38.35
C LEU A 12 20.30 -6.38 -37.06
N LEU A 13 20.83 -5.92 -35.92
CA LEU A 13 20.62 -6.57 -34.62
C LEU A 13 19.17 -6.44 -34.14
N VAL A 14 18.55 -5.26 -34.30
CA VAL A 14 17.13 -5.04 -33.95
C VAL A 14 16.20 -5.86 -34.83
N THR A 15 16.46 -5.94 -36.14
CA THR A 15 15.65 -6.77 -37.05
C THR A 15 15.83 -8.26 -36.79
N ALA A 16 17.04 -8.74 -36.48
CA ALA A 16 17.26 -10.12 -36.05
C ALA A 16 16.51 -10.45 -34.75
N ALA A 17 16.54 -9.58 -33.74
CA ALA A 17 15.80 -9.76 -32.49
C ALA A 17 14.29 -9.82 -32.72
N LEU A 18 13.74 -8.97 -33.59
CA LEU A 18 12.32 -8.99 -33.98
C LEU A 18 11.94 -10.29 -34.71
N VAL A 19 12.79 -10.81 -35.59
CA VAL A 19 12.57 -12.10 -36.27
C VAL A 19 12.55 -13.25 -35.26
N VAL A 20 13.49 -13.28 -34.30
CA VAL A 20 13.50 -14.28 -33.21
C VAL A 20 12.25 -14.19 -32.34
N ALA A 21 11.81 -12.99 -31.97
CA ALA A 21 10.57 -12.78 -31.21
C ALA A 21 9.33 -13.26 -31.98
N CYS A 22 9.23 -12.93 -33.27
CA CYS A 22 8.15 -13.41 -34.14
C CYS A 22 8.15 -14.93 -34.30
N LEU A 23 9.32 -15.57 -34.45
CA LEU A 23 9.45 -17.04 -34.50
C LEU A 23 9.07 -17.68 -33.16
N ALA A 24 9.43 -17.08 -32.03
CA ALA A 24 9.02 -17.55 -30.70
C ALA A 24 7.50 -17.47 -30.51
N ILE A 25 6.87 -16.35 -30.90
CA ILE A 25 5.40 -16.18 -30.87
C ILE A 25 4.70 -17.18 -31.79
N TYR A 26 5.20 -17.36 -33.02
CA TYR A 26 4.67 -18.32 -33.99
C TYR A 26 4.74 -19.76 -33.47
N ASN A 27 5.89 -20.18 -32.95
CA ASN A 27 6.08 -21.52 -32.36
C ASN A 27 5.23 -21.72 -31.10
N ARG A 28 5.05 -20.68 -30.27
CA ARG A 28 4.16 -20.73 -29.09
C ARG A 28 2.69 -20.91 -29.49
N LYS A 29 2.26 -20.23 -30.57
CA LYS A 29 0.91 -20.38 -31.13
C LYS A 29 0.69 -21.75 -31.80
N ARG A 30 1.74 -22.36 -32.35
CA ARG A 30 1.71 -23.70 -32.98
C ARG A 30 1.73 -24.88 -31.97
N ARG A 31 1.86 -24.62 -30.67
CA ARG A 31 1.90 -25.64 -29.60
C ARG A 31 0.60 -25.76 -28.76
N GLN A 32 -0.48 -25.07 -29.11
CA GLN A 32 -1.79 -25.31 -28.49
C GLN A 32 -2.46 -26.54 -29.12
N PRO A 33 -2.91 -27.54 -28.33
CA PRO A 33 -3.55 -28.74 -28.88
C PRO A 33 -4.97 -28.43 -29.37
N THR A 34 -5.27 -28.82 -30.61
CA THR A 34 -6.58 -28.60 -31.24
C THR A 34 -7.67 -29.44 -30.56
N ARG A 35 -8.61 -28.81 -29.87
CA ARG A 35 -9.82 -29.48 -29.34
C ARG A 35 -10.64 -30.06 -30.50
N ARG A 36 -10.50 -31.37 -30.77
CA ARG A 36 -11.39 -32.09 -31.69
C ARG A 36 -12.76 -32.23 -31.05
N ARG A 37 -13.77 -31.69 -31.75
CA ARG A 37 -15.20 -31.86 -31.44
C ARG A 37 -15.65 -33.17 -32.08
N VAL A 38 -15.88 -34.21 -31.28
CA VAL A 38 -16.57 -35.42 -31.75
C VAL A 38 -18.07 -35.22 -31.56
N VAL A 39 -18.83 -35.40 -32.63
CA VAL A 39 -20.28 -35.51 -32.64
C VAL A 39 -20.60 -36.97 -32.91
N ASN A 40 -21.54 -37.55 -32.18
CA ASN A 40 -22.19 -38.82 -32.50
C ASN A 40 -23.68 -38.69 -32.15
N GLU A 41 -24.54 -39.05 -33.09
CA GLU A 41 -25.99 -39.21 -32.91
C GLU A 41 -26.39 -40.60 -33.44
N THR A 42 -27.45 -41.19 -32.88
CA THR A 42 -28.27 -42.30 -33.45
C THR A 42 -27.60 -43.68 -33.71
N GLN A 43 -28.28 -44.84 -33.61
CA GLN A 43 -29.44 -45.28 -32.77
C GLN A 43 -29.43 -46.85 -32.69
N PRO A 44 -30.51 -47.65 -32.38
CA PRO A 44 -30.35 -48.95 -31.70
C PRO A 44 -30.70 -50.22 -32.51
N THR A 45 -30.25 -51.38 -32.00
CA THR A 45 -30.83 -52.77 -32.04
C THR A 45 -29.84 -53.73 -31.33
N GLU A 46 -30.13 -54.93 -30.81
CA GLU A 46 -31.36 -55.62 -30.35
C GLU A 46 -30.98 -56.80 -29.39
N ILE A 47 -31.92 -57.23 -28.53
CA ILE A 47 -32.27 -58.62 -28.12
C ILE A 47 -31.10 -59.65 -27.94
N ALA A 48 -30.92 -60.32 -26.78
CA ALA A 48 -31.93 -61.24 -26.22
C ALA A 48 -31.81 -61.56 -24.70
N GLU A 49 -32.98 -61.79 -24.07
CA GLU A 49 -33.33 -62.88 -23.11
C GLU A 49 -32.47 -63.16 -21.84
N ARG A 50 -33.01 -63.40 -20.62
CA ARG A 50 -34.36 -63.89 -20.19
C ARG A 50 -34.95 -63.17 -18.95
N HIS A 51 -36.20 -63.55 -18.64
CA HIS A 51 -37.11 -63.19 -17.53
C HIS A 51 -36.48 -63.32 -16.11
N ILE A 52 -37.05 -62.82 -15.00
CA ILE A 52 -38.46 -62.75 -14.54
C ILE A 52 -38.78 -61.44 -13.79
N ALA A 53 -40.07 -61.07 -13.76
CA ALA A 53 -40.67 -59.92 -13.07
C ALA A 53 -42.11 -60.30 -12.60
N PRO A 54 -42.90 -59.42 -11.94
CA PRO A 54 -42.60 -58.43 -10.88
C PRO A 54 -43.54 -58.59 -9.65
N GLN A 55 -43.45 -57.72 -8.64
CA GLN A 55 -44.65 -57.17 -7.95
C GLN A 55 -44.35 -55.91 -7.12
N GLU A 56 -45.27 -54.93 -7.16
CA GLU A 56 -45.47 -53.93 -6.10
C GLU A 56 -46.41 -54.50 -5.02
N PRO A 57 -46.54 -53.83 -3.85
CA PRO A 57 -47.81 -53.14 -3.61
C PRO A 57 -47.71 -51.80 -2.85
N GLN A 58 -48.84 -51.08 -2.78
CA GLN A 58 -49.06 -49.95 -1.85
C GLN A 58 -50.00 -50.37 -0.68
N PRO A 59 -50.83 -49.52 -0.03
CA PRO A 59 -50.45 -49.03 1.31
C PRO A 59 -51.53 -49.19 2.40
N SER A 60 -51.16 -48.74 3.62
CA SER A 60 -52.02 -48.38 4.77
C SER A 60 -52.74 -49.49 5.57
N GLY A 61 -52.67 -49.38 6.89
CA GLY A 61 -53.35 -50.23 7.89
C GLY A 61 -52.84 -49.92 9.31
N VAL A 62 -53.76 -49.76 10.26
CA VAL A 62 -53.53 -49.55 11.71
C VAL A 62 -53.60 -50.96 12.37
N GLU A 63 -53.00 -51.33 13.51
CA GLU A 63 -53.09 -50.74 14.86
C GLU A 63 -52.02 -51.31 15.83
N GLU A 64 -52.12 -50.99 17.12
CA GLU A 64 -51.11 -51.00 18.20
C GLU A 64 -50.53 -52.36 18.65
N ALA A 65 -49.27 -52.34 19.14
CA ALA A 65 -48.81 -53.10 20.31
C ALA A 65 -47.49 -52.52 20.89
N GLU A 66 -47.25 -52.69 22.19
CA GLU A 66 -46.17 -52.06 22.96
C GLU A 66 -44.81 -52.81 22.93
N LEU A 67 -43.69 -52.09 23.11
CA LEU A 67 -42.74 -52.34 24.22
C LEU A 67 -41.55 -51.34 24.27
N THR A 68 -41.59 -50.46 25.28
CA THR A 68 -40.47 -49.82 26.01
C THR A 68 -39.16 -49.42 25.27
N VAL A 69 -38.92 -48.11 25.18
CA VAL A 69 -37.58 -47.50 25.12
C VAL A 69 -37.16 -47.06 26.54
N ALA A 70 -35.85 -46.98 26.82
CA ALA A 70 -35.32 -46.48 28.09
C ALA A 70 -34.38 -45.27 27.89
N GLU A 71 -34.88 -44.07 28.16
CA GLU A 71 -34.12 -42.83 28.34
C GLU A 71 -34.74 -41.98 29.45
N GLU A 72 -33.98 -41.70 30.51
CA GLU A 72 -34.09 -40.48 31.35
C GLU A 72 -32.65 -40.13 31.80
N THR A 73 -32.15 -38.89 31.67
CA THR A 73 -32.65 -37.58 32.16
C THR A 73 -32.42 -37.41 33.67
N LEU A 74 -31.50 -36.52 34.04
CA LEU A 74 -31.29 -36.08 35.43
C LEU A 74 -30.99 -34.57 35.51
N LEU A 75 -32.05 -33.80 35.78
CA LEU A 75 -32.02 -32.68 36.72
C LEU A 75 -32.48 -33.27 38.09
N ILE A 76 -32.45 -32.64 39.27
CA ILE A 76 -32.38 -31.24 39.71
C ILE A 76 -31.51 -31.21 41.03
N PRO A 77 -31.35 -30.12 41.82
CA PRO A 77 -32.41 -29.67 42.75
C PRO A 77 -32.57 -28.15 42.91
N VAL A 78 -33.81 -27.75 43.19
CA VAL A 78 -34.17 -26.46 43.81
C VAL A 78 -34.39 -26.71 45.31
N ALA A 79 -34.20 -25.69 46.15
CA ALA A 79 -34.62 -25.70 47.55
C ALA A 79 -35.37 -24.40 47.88
N GLU A 80 -36.53 -24.52 48.53
CA GLU A 80 -37.37 -23.41 48.95
C GLU A 80 -37.28 -23.17 50.47
N THR A 81 -37.56 -21.94 50.93
CA THR A 81 -38.23 -21.70 52.22
C THR A 81 -38.78 -20.27 52.32
N GLN A 82 -39.85 -20.11 53.10
CA GLN A 82 -40.63 -18.87 53.36
C GLN A 82 -41.17 -18.93 54.81
N PRO A 83 -41.82 -17.88 55.38
CA PRO A 83 -41.66 -16.43 55.21
C PRO A 83 -41.60 -15.67 56.59
N THR A 84 -41.73 -14.33 56.59
CA THR A 84 -42.39 -13.41 57.58
C THR A 84 -41.57 -12.15 57.98
N GLY A 85 -42.27 -11.02 58.17
CA GLY A 85 -41.74 -9.69 58.56
C GLY A 85 -42.55 -8.53 57.92
N ILE A 86 -42.90 -7.46 58.67
CA ILE A 86 -43.94 -6.47 58.27
C ILE A 86 -43.50 -5.00 58.57
N HIS A 87 -44.18 -4.04 57.92
CA HIS A 87 -44.19 -2.55 58.07
C HIS A 87 -43.22 -1.78 57.14
N GLU A 88 -43.67 -0.99 56.15
CA GLU A 88 -44.42 0.30 56.12
C GLU A 88 -43.49 1.54 56.04
N ALA A 89 -43.77 2.64 55.30
CA ALA A 89 -44.91 3.00 54.43
C ALA A 89 -44.58 4.11 53.40
N HIS A 90 -45.60 4.44 52.56
CA HIS A 90 -45.89 5.72 51.87
C HIS A 90 -45.22 6.12 50.53
N LEU A 91 -46.11 6.45 49.56
CA LEU A 91 -45.90 7.35 48.40
C LEU A 91 -46.47 8.75 48.71
N PRO A 92 -46.05 9.82 47.99
CA PRO A 92 -46.86 10.38 46.88
C PRO A 92 -46.01 10.68 45.62
N ALA A 93 -46.42 10.37 44.38
CA ALA A 93 -47.52 10.91 43.55
C ALA A 93 -47.14 12.16 42.71
N MET A 94 -47.48 12.14 41.40
CA MET A 94 -47.25 13.22 40.44
C MET A 94 -48.46 14.15 40.29
N PRO A 95 -48.28 15.36 39.70
CA PRO A 95 -49.27 15.98 38.84
C PRO A 95 -48.81 16.10 37.36
N LYS A 96 -49.77 16.21 36.45
CA LYS A 96 -49.60 16.37 34.98
C LYS A 96 -49.89 17.81 34.58
N THR A 97 -49.33 18.30 33.46
CA THR A 97 -50.02 19.27 32.57
C THR A 97 -49.45 19.27 31.14
N GLN A 98 -50.20 19.86 30.20
CA GLN A 98 -49.92 19.95 28.75
C GLN A 98 -49.60 21.42 28.32
N PRO A 99 -49.16 21.67 27.05
CA PRO A 99 -48.43 22.89 26.68
C PRO A 99 -49.24 23.97 25.93
N PRO A 100 -48.73 25.22 25.83
CA PRO A 100 -48.92 26.15 24.70
C PRO A 100 -47.81 25.95 23.63
N THR A 101 -47.92 26.25 22.32
CA THR A 101 -48.64 27.28 21.53
C THR A 101 -47.77 28.51 21.20
N VAL A 102 -48.04 29.13 20.03
CA VAL A 102 -47.09 29.93 19.20
C VAL A 102 -47.40 31.43 19.25
N GLU A 103 -46.36 32.28 19.11
CA GLU A 103 -46.28 33.59 18.37
C GLU A 103 -45.03 34.38 18.88
N GLU A 104 -44.06 34.74 18.01
CA GLU A 104 -43.90 36.05 17.29
C GLU A 104 -43.48 37.25 18.19
N THR A 105 -42.63 38.21 17.79
CA THR A 105 -41.75 38.42 16.60
C THR A 105 -40.58 39.39 16.97
N GLN A 106 -39.80 39.83 15.97
CA GLN A 106 -38.78 40.90 15.95
C GLN A 106 -37.35 40.46 16.35
N SER A 107 -36.33 40.42 15.47
CA SER A 107 -35.87 41.28 14.35
C SER A 107 -34.72 42.21 14.73
N THR A 108 -33.50 41.86 14.32
CA THR A 108 -32.49 42.87 13.94
C THR A 108 -31.59 42.32 12.84
N LYS A 109 -31.54 43.00 11.69
CA LYS A 109 -30.44 42.88 10.73
C LYS A 109 -29.34 43.85 11.15
N VAL A 110 -28.06 43.47 11.04
CA VAL A 110 -26.90 44.29 10.64
C VAL A 110 -25.63 43.43 10.77
N GLN A 111 -24.56 43.77 10.04
CA GLN A 111 -23.20 43.21 10.16
C GLN A 111 -22.94 41.77 9.66
N GLU A 112 -23.50 41.41 8.51
CA GLU A 112 -22.73 40.63 7.51
C GLU A 112 -22.32 41.57 6.36
N ALA A 113 -21.22 42.30 6.55
CA ALA A 113 -20.57 43.09 5.50
C ALA A 113 -19.11 43.44 5.86
N GLN A 114 -18.19 43.06 4.97
CA GLN A 114 -16.73 43.33 4.92
C GLN A 114 -15.80 42.23 5.48
N LEU A 115 -14.61 42.14 4.84
CA LEU A 115 -13.55 41.14 5.01
C LEU A 115 -13.93 39.71 4.54
N ILE A 116 -13.34 39.11 3.51
CA ILE A 116 -12.27 39.54 2.57
C ILE A 116 -12.67 39.15 1.14
N ALA A 117 -12.36 40.01 0.17
CA ALA A 117 -12.35 39.66 -1.25
C ALA A 117 -11.10 40.26 -1.91
N GLU A 118 -10.12 39.41 -2.26
CA GLU A 118 -9.03 39.68 -3.23
C GLU A 118 -8.17 38.42 -3.43
N ALA A 119 -8.40 37.67 -4.52
CA ALA A 119 -7.63 36.45 -4.84
C ALA A 119 -7.73 36.00 -6.32
N ALA A 120 -7.60 36.91 -7.30
CA ALA A 120 -7.44 36.52 -8.70
C ALA A 120 -6.74 37.62 -9.53
N SER A 121 -5.81 37.21 -10.41
CA SER A 121 -4.95 38.04 -11.27
C SER A 121 -3.91 38.91 -10.51
N TRP A 122 -2.74 39.23 -11.08
CA TRP A 122 -2.19 38.94 -12.42
C TRP A 122 -0.86 38.18 -12.38
N SER A 123 -0.49 37.61 -13.52
CA SER A 123 0.90 37.25 -13.83
C SER A 123 1.33 37.91 -15.15
N THR A 124 2.38 38.73 -15.10
CA THR A 124 3.17 39.16 -16.27
C THR A 124 4.49 39.75 -15.79
N VAL A 125 5.56 39.56 -16.58
CA VAL A 125 6.93 40.04 -16.29
C VAL A 125 7.25 41.20 -17.25
N PRO A 126 8.13 42.14 -16.88
CA PRO A 126 9.32 42.28 -17.73
C PRO A 126 10.65 42.46 -16.98
N GLU A 127 11.70 42.18 -17.74
CA GLU A 127 13.13 42.16 -17.42
C GLU A 127 13.79 43.55 -17.45
N ALA A 128 14.81 43.79 -16.61
CA ALA A 128 15.72 44.94 -16.72
C ALA A 128 17.10 44.62 -16.09
N GLN A 129 18.17 45.30 -16.53
CA GLN A 129 19.56 44.98 -16.19
C GLN A 129 20.30 46.15 -15.51
N LYS A 130 21.33 45.80 -14.70
CA LYS A 130 22.55 46.56 -14.35
C LYS A 130 22.47 48.07 -14.07
N THR A 131 22.94 48.48 -12.89
CA THR A 131 24.01 49.51 -12.75
C THR A 131 24.70 49.44 -11.39
N ILE A 132 25.90 50.03 -11.28
CA ILE A 132 26.73 50.18 -10.06
C ILE A 132 27.18 51.65 -10.01
N PRO A 133 26.96 52.38 -8.91
CA PRO A 133 28.03 52.78 -7.97
C PRO A 133 27.71 52.34 -6.52
N ALA A 134 28.61 52.06 -5.57
CA ALA A 134 29.99 52.48 -5.24
C ALA A 134 30.06 53.47 -4.05
N GLU A 135 30.93 53.13 -3.08
CA GLU A 135 31.51 53.93 -1.97
C GLU A 135 30.58 54.61 -0.93
N THR A 136 30.61 54.11 0.32
CA THR A 136 31.37 54.75 1.43
C THR A 136 31.40 53.90 2.72
N GLN A 137 32.54 53.95 3.43
CA GLN A 137 32.66 53.70 4.89
C GLN A 137 33.05 55.05 5.53
N PRO A 138 32.59 55.39 6.75
CA PRO A 138 33.28 55.04 8.01
C PRO A 138 32.26 54.83 9.19
N THR A 139 32.48 54.55 10.48
CA THR A 139 33.56 54.11 11.42
C THR A 139 33.04 54.41 12.86
N ILE A 140 33.43 53.63 13.91
CA ILE A 140 33.25 53.88 15.37
C ILE A 140 31.79 53.86 15.91
N THR A 141 31.33 53.24 17.03
CA THR A 141 31.81 52.68 18.33
C THR A 141 31.31 53.50 19.55
N MET A 142 31.00 52.80 20.66
CA MET A 142 30.61 53.26 22.04
C MET A 142 29.15 53.65 22.35
N GLU A 143 28.47 52.72 23.06
CA GLU A 143 28.04 52.85 24.47
C GLU A 143 27.67 54.22 25.08
N ILE A 144 26.46 54.30 25.67
CA ILE A 144 26.18 55.00 26.96
C ILE A 144 25.17 54.13 27.76
N GLU A 145 25.35 54.05 29.08
CA GLU A 145 24.54 53.23 30.02
C GLU A 145 23.51 54.06 30.85
N THR A 146 22.98 53.43 31.93
CA THR A 146 22.25 54.00 33.10
C THR A 146 20.76 54.32 32.89
N SER A 147 19.85 54.17 33.88
CA SER A 147 19.88 53.64 35.27
C SER A 147 18.49 52.99 35.57
N GLY A 148 18.33 51.98 36.45
CA GLY A 148 18.34 52.03 37.94
C GLY A 148 16.93 52.34 38.49
N ALA A 149 16.39 51.81 39.60
CA ALA A 149 16.79 50.80 40.60
C ALA A 149 15.49 50.24 41.29
N GLY A 150 15.44 49.27 42.21
CA GLY A 150 16.46 48.41 42.85
C GLY A 150 15.86 47.52 43.97
N GLU A 151 16.73 46.75 44.67
CA GLU A 151 16.63 46.26 46.07
C GLU A 151 15.46 45.34 46.54
N ALA A 152 15.60 44.30 47.38
CA ALA A 152 16.74 43.55 48.00
C ALA A 152 16.17 42.16 48.48
N GLN A 153 16.70 41.30 49.38
CA GLN A 153 17.85 41.24 50.32
C GLN A 153 18.11 39.74 50.68
N ALA A 154 19.20 39.10 50.23
CA ALA A 154 20.45 38.79 50.96
C ALA A 154 20.40 37.87 52.22
N THR A 155 21.06 36.70 52.16
CA THR A 155 22.00 36.16 53.20
C THR A 155 22.73 34.89 52.66
N ALA A 156 23.97 34.64 53.10
CA ALA A 156 24.82 33.52 52.64
C ALA A 156 25.97 33.20 53.63
N ILE A 157 26.49 31.96 53.59
CA ILE A 157 27.71 31.41 54.27
C ILE A 157 28.18 30.22 53.42
N GLU A 158 29.47 29.93 53.12
CA GLU A 158 30.74 30.68 53.10
C GLU A 158 31.79 29.85 52.29
N GLU A 159 32.94 30.42 51.90
CA GLU A 159 33.97 29.80 51.03
C GLU A 159 35.22 29.28 51.77
N ALA A 160 36.06 28.50 51.07
CA ALA A 160 37.53 28.47 51.27
C ALA A 160 38.27 27.97 50.00
N GLN A 161 39.49 28.46 49.74
CA GLN A 161 40.30 28.15 48.54
C GLN A 161 41.81 27.99 48.85
N ALA A 162 42.57 27.47 47.86
CA ALA A 162 44.03 27.59 47.68
C ALA A 162 44.94 26.81 48.68
N THR A 163 46.26 26.65 48.53
CA THR A 163 47.28 27.32 47.67
C THR A 163 48.30 26.37 46.99
N VAL A 164 49.14 26.94 46.12
CA VAL A 164 50.26 26.32 45.37
C VAL A 164 51.54 26.17 46.23
N ALA A 165 52.41 25.20 45.89
CA ALA A 165 53.85 25.19 46.22
C ALA A 165 54.66 24.41 45.16
N GLU A 166 55.98 24.64 45.07
CA GLU A 166 56.87 24.19 43.99
C GLU A 166 58.24 23.71 44.52
N GLU A 167 59.10 23.18 43.63
CA GLU A 167 60.57 23.04 43.73
C GLU A 167 61.27 21.81 44.39
N ARG A 168 61.97 21.06 43.50
CA ARG A 168 63.39 20.62 43.57
C ARG A 168 63.82 19.24 44.11
N GLU A 169 64.93 18.80 43.51
CA GLU A 169 65.68 17.53 43.61
C GLU A 169 66.77 17.60 44.71
N PRO A 170 67.40 16.48 45.17
CA PRO A 170 68.60 16.00 44.44
C PRO A 170 68.92 14.48 44.50
N ARG A 171 69.79 14.10 43.55
CA ARG A 171 70.88 13.07 43.50
C ARG A 171 71.48 12.55 44.85
N GLU A 172 72.31 11.48 44.94
CA GLU A 172 73.07 10.66 43.96
C GLU A 172 73.60 9.31 44.59
N THR A 173 74.21 8.41 43.78
CA THR A 173 75.02 7.19 44.13
C THR A 173 74.30 5.97 44.79
N GLY A 174 74.78 4.72 44.68
CA GLY A 174 75.82 4.13 43.80
C GLY A 174 76.32 2.70 44.19
N ARG A 175 76.94 1.99 43.22
CA ARG A 175 77.76 0.73 43.26
C ARG A 175 77.10 -0.67 43.12
N PHE A 176 77.78 -1.50 42.31
CA PHE A 176 77.68 -2.97 42.16
C PHE A 176 78.59 -3.70 43.18
N PRO A 177 78.51 -5.05 43.34
CA PRO A 177 79.33 -5.98 42.53
C PRO A 177 78.60 -7.25 42.00
N GLN A 178 79.30 -8.11 41.26
CA GLN A 178 78.82 -9.37 40.64
C GLN A 178 79.75 -10.56 40.98
N GLN A 179 79.22 -11.80 40.97
CA GLN A 179 79.84 -13.11 40.63
C GLN A 179 78.75 -14.20 40.81
N GLU A 180 78.51 -15.21 39.95
CA GLU A 180 79.35 -16.28 39.37
C GLU A 180 79.91 -17.29 40.41
N THR A 181 79.88 -18.62 40.26
CA THR A 181 79.14 -19.58 39.40
C THR A 181 79.31 -21.01 39.98
N ALA A 182 78.34 -21.92 39.84
CA ALA A 182 78.55 -23.38 39.98
C ALA A 182 77.45 -24.22 39.29
N LYS A 183 77.72 -25.49 38.96
CA LYS A 183 76.79 -26.46 38.34
C LYS A 183 76.61 -27.72 39.23
N VAL A 184 75.41 -28.28 39.28
CA VAL A 184 75.12 -29.69 39.61
C VAL A 184 73.90 -30.16 38.79
N GLN A 185 73.89 -31.43 38.36
CA GLN A 185 72.71 -32.15 37.84
C GLN A 185 72.32 -33.25 38.83
N PRO A 186 71.05 -33.68 38.87
CA PRO A 186 70.79 -35.04 38.40
C PRO A 186 69.55 -35.15 37.49
N GLU A 187 69.29 -36.37 37.03
CA GLU A 187 68.27 -36.74 36.04
C GLU A 187 66.90 -37.10 36.67
N GLY A 188 65.85 -37.09 35.85
CA GLY A 188 64.48 -37.49 36.24
C GLY A 188 63.45 -36.91 35.28
N ALA A 189 63.00 -37.69 34.30
CA ALA A 189 62.18 -37.19 33.19
C ALA A 189 60.69 -37.47 33.33
N LEU A 190 59.86 -36.51 32.90
CA LEU A 190 58.60 -36.70 32.16
C LEU A 190 58.23 -35.36 31.48
N GLU A 191 57.38 -35.40 30.46
CA GLU A 191 57.31 -34.36 29.41
C GLU A 191 56.23 -33.29 29.65
N GLU A 192 56.51 -32.02 29.28
CA GLU A 192 55.72 -31.28 28.28
C GLU A 192 56.35 -29.92 27.87
N LYS A 193 55.69 -29.16 26.98
CA LYS A 193 56.30 -28.27 25.99
C LYS A 193 56.58 -26.83 26.44
N LYS A 194 57.83 -26.39 26.29
CA LYS A 194 58.18 -24.98 25.95
C LYS A 194 58.06 -24.80 24.43
N GLY A 195 57.73 -23.64 23.84
CA GLY A 195 57.36 -22.34 24.41
C GLY A 195 57.63 -21.23 23.38
N GLN A 196 56.59 -20.64 22.78
CA GLN A 196 56.75 -19.59 21.76
C GLN A 196 56.84 -18.19 22.38
N ARG A 197 57.76 -17.37 21.85
CA ARG A 197 57.97 -15.97 22.27
C ARG A 197 56.87 -15.06 21.73
N GLU A 198 56.42 -14.11 22.54
CA GLU A 198 55.46 -13.08 22.15
C GLU A 198 55.87 -12.35 20.84
N PRO A 199 54.94 -12.08 19.90
CA PRO A 199 55.26 -11.47 18.62
C PRO A 199 55.93 -10.09 18.67
N ILE A 200 55.77 -9.34 19.78
CA ILE A 200 56.15 -7.92 19.87
C ILE A 200 57.68 -7.68 19.92
N LYS A 201 58.51 -8.73 20.00
CA LYS A 201 59.98 -8.65 20.12
C LYS A 201 60.73 -9.19 18.88
N ARG A 202 60.31 -8.78 17.67
CA ARG A 202 61.07 -8.95 16.41
C ARG A 202 61.01 -7.63 15.61
N GLY A 203 62.16 -7.09 15.19
CA GLY A 203 62.21 -5.73 14.63
C GLY A 203 63.23 -5.52 13.51
N GLY A 204 63.04 -4.43 12.77
CA GLY A 204 63.91 -3.93 11.69
C GLY A 204 63.40 -2.56 11.20
N LYS A 205 64.31 -1.59 10.98
CA LYS A 205 64.00 -0.20 10.60
C LYS A 205 64.46 0.13 9.15
N PRO A 206 64.10 1.29 8.55
CA PRO A 206 63.71 1.35 7.13
C PRO A 206 64.63 2.23 6.24
N ARG A 207 64.28 2.31 4.94
CA ARG A 207 64.69 3.39 4.01
C ARG A 207 63.54 3.70 3.02
N GLY A 208 63.36 4.97 2.66
CA GLY A 208 62.37 5.44 1.66
C GLY A 208 61.08 6.05 2.26
N PRO A 209 60.45 7.10 1.66
CA PRO A 209 59.62 8.03 2.46
C PRO A 209 58.16 8.29 1.99
N THR A 210 57.31 8.64 2.97
CA THR A 210 56.13 9.55 2.87
C THR A 210 54.91 9.04 2.07
N LYS A 211 53.93 8.42 2.71
CA LYS A 211 52.70 8.98 3.38
C LYS A 211 51.60 9.42 2.40
N GLY A 212 50.32 9.05 2.61
CA GLY A 212 49.79 8.10 3.59
C GLY A 212 48.28 8.24 3.86
N LEU A 213 47.67 7.17 4.38
CA LEU A 213 46.36 7.17 5.09
C LEU A 213 46.03 5.83 5.81
N GLU A 214 46.81 4.75 5.61
CA GLU A 214 46.40 3.37 5.99
C GLU A 214 46.86 2.85 7.38
N LYS A 215 47.31 3.68 8.32
CA LYS A 215 47.79 3.20 9.64
C LYS A 215 47.10 3.77 10.87
N GLU A 216 45.79 3.47 10.96
CA GLU A 216 45.05 3.48 12.22
C GLU A 216 44.08 2.27 12.35
N ARG A 217 44.33 1.18 11.61
CA ARG A 217 43.51 -0.06 11.57
C ARG A 217 44.16 -1.30 12.21
N ALA A 218 45.07 -1.11 13.17
CA ALA A 218 45.90 -2.19 13.71
C ALA A 218 45.86 -2.30 15.25
N GLN A 219 44.66 -2.36 15.84
CA GLN A 219 44.49 -2.70 17.26
C GLN A 219 43.36 -3.73 17.46
N ARG A 220 43.68 -4.82 18.18
CA ARG A 220 42.76 -5.81 18.81
C ARG A 220 41.45 -6.16 18.07
N ILE A 221 41.57 -6.69 16.84
CA ILE A 221 40.51 -7.51 16.25
C ILE A 221 40.71 -8.96 16.73
N GLN A 222 39.70 -9.57 17.36
CA GLN A 222 39.71 -11.02 17.65
C GLN A 222 39.74 -11.81 16.33
N PRO A 223 40.37 -13.01 16.27
CA PRO A 223 40.42 -13.78 15.04
C PRO A 223 39.01 -14.10 14.53
N ARG A 224 38.69 -13.69 13.30
CA ARG A 224 37.42 -13.98 12.63
C ARG A 224 37.25 -15.50 12.54
N ARG A 225 36.21 -16.06 13.17
CA ARG A 225 35.85 -17.48 12.98
C ARG A 225 35.30 -17.67 11.56
N LEU A 226 35.78 -18.69 10.86
CA LEU A 226 35.51 -18.91 9.43
C LEU A 226 34.51 -20.05 9.21
N ASN A 227 33.36 -19.96 9.87
CA ASN A 227 32.37 -21.04 9.90
C ASN A 227 31.49 -20.99 8.63
N PRO A 228 31.33 -22.09 7.88
CA PRO A 228 30.35 -22.20 6.80
C PRO A 228 28.92 -22.23 7.35
N GLU A 229 27.99 -21.60 6.64
CA GLU A 229 26.58 -21.54 7.04
C GLU A 229 25.67 -22.19 5.99
N ILE A 230 24.55 -22.78 6.43
CA ILE A 230 23.56 -23.35 5.51
C ILE A 230 22.52 -22.30 5.15
N VAL A 231 22.31 -22.07 3.87
CA VAL A 231 21.50 -20.97 3.31
C VAL A 231 20.45 -21.48 2.31
N CYS A 232 19.37 -20.73 2.17
CA CYS A 232 18.41 -20.87 1.07
C CYS A 232 18.40 -19.59 0.23
N ARG A 233 18.27 -19.71 -1.10
CA ARG A 233 18.07 -18.58 -2.03
C ARG A 233 17.04 -18.94 -3.11
N LYS A 234 16.06 -18.06 -3.32
CA LYS A 234 15.00 -18.18 -4.31
C LYS A 234 15.52 -17.80 -5.70
N ARG A 235 15.26 -18.63 -6.71
CA ARG A 235 15.66 -18.39 -8.11
C ARG A 235 14.56 -18.78 -9.07
N GLU A 236 14.00 -17.77 -9.74
CA GLU A 236 12.88 -17.82 -10.71
C GLU A 236 11.61 -18.55 -10.26
N ARG A 237 11.70 -19.85 -9.99
CA ARG A 237 10.60 -20.79 -9.71
C ARG A 237 10.93 -21.83 -8.63
N GLN A 238 12.11 -21.80 -8.02
CA GLN A 238 12.51 -22.75 -6.99
C GLN A 238 13.46 -22.15 -5.95
N TRP A 239 13.50 -22.78 -4.78
CA TRP A 239 14.43 -22.50 -3.69
C TRP A 239 15.68 -23.37 -3.79
N VAL A 240 16.83 -22.75 -4.07
CA VAL A 240 18.13 -23.43 -4.04
C VAL A 240 18.64 -23.45 -2.61
N LEU A 241 19.00 -24.65 -2.12
CA LEU A 241 19.65 -24.82 -0.81
C LEU A 241 21.15 -25.04 -1.01
N ALA A 242 21.96 -24.40 -0.19
CA ALA A 242 23.41 -24.45 -0.30
C ALA A 242 24.11 -24.34 1.07
N VAL A 243 25.38 -24.72 1.11
CA VAL A 243 26.33 -24.21 2.11
C VAL A 243 27.06 -23.00 1.54
N GLU A 244 27.10 -21.91 2.29
CA GLU A 244 27.88 -20.70 2.04
C GLU A 244 29.21 -20.80 2.81
N VAL A 245 30.31 -20.88 2.07
CA VAL A 245 31.68 -20.98 2.59
C VAL A 245 32.31 -19.58 2.63
N PRO A 246 32.96 -19.15 3.73
CA PRO A 246 33.60 -17.85 3.83
C PRO A 246 34.64 -17.59 2.73
N GLU A 247 34.65 -16.35 2.21
CA GLU A 247 35.58 -15.89 1.19
C GLU A 247 37.05 -16.11 1.56
N GLU A 248 37.37 -15.99 2.84
CA GLU A 248 38.71 -16.21 3.41
C GLU A 248 39.21 -17.66 3.24
N LEU A 249 38.31 -18.62 2.97
CA LEU A 249 38.64 -20.01 2.65
C LEU A 249 38.74 -20.28 1.13
N LEU A 250 38.09 -19.48 0.27
CA LEU A 250 38.03 -19.71 -1.18
C LEU A 250 39.40 -19.73 -1.89
N GLY A 251 40.43 -19.13 -1.28
CA GLY A 251 41.81 -19.14 -1.76
C GLY A 251 42.74 -20.17 -1.12
N LYS A 252 42.23 -21.03 -0.22
CA LYS A 252 43.05 -22.04 0.49
C LYS A 252 43.34 -23.24 -0.44
N PRO A 253 44.57 -23.78 -0.45
CA PRO A 253 44.89 -24.95 -1.26
C PRO A 253 44.12 -26.18 -0.76
N GLY A 254 43.62 -27.00 -1.68
CA GLY A 254 42.85 -28.21 -1.34
C GLY A 254 41.48 -27.94 -0.71
N LEU A 255 40.87 -26.77 -0.96
CA LEU A 255 39.49 -26.51 -0.54
C LEU A 255 38.52 -27.47 -1.24
N GLU A 256 37.80 -28.26 -0.46
CA GLU A 256 36.73 -29.14 -0.92
C GLU A 256 35.53 -29.08 0.03
N VAL A 257 34.34 -29.34 -0.52
CA VAL A 257 33.07 -29.35 0.20
C VAL A 257 32.37 -30.67 -0.07
N LEU A 258 32.09 -31.43 0.98
CA LEU A 258 31.46 -32.75 0.93
C LEU A 258 30.12 -32.74 1.69
N GLN A 259 29.11 -33.47 1.24
CA GLN A 259 27.94 -33.84 2.03
C GLN A 259 27.88 -35.35 2.18
N ASN A 260 27.82 -35.86 3.42
CA ASN A 260 27.76 -37.29 3.72
C ASN A 260 28.86 -38.14 3.01
N GLY A 261 30.01 -37.52 2.74
CA GLY A 261 31.15 -38.11 2.02
C GLY A 261 31.23 -37.79 0.52
N SER A 262 30.13 -37.39 -0.14
CA SER A 262 30.08 -37.06 -1.56
C SER A 262 30.46 -35.58 -1.82
N PRO A 263 31.28 -35.25 -2.84
CA PRO A 263 31.56 -33.86 -3.20
C PRO A 263 30.30 -33.12 -3.67
N LEU A 264 30.05 -31.93 -3.11
CA LEU A 264 28.92 -31.09 -3.54
C LEU A 264 29.27 -30.31 -4.83
N PRO A 265 28.30 -30.07 -5.72
CA PRO A 265 28.49 -29.15 -6.84
C PRO A 265 28.50 -27.69 -6.35
N ARG A 266 29.53 -26.93 -6.75
CA ARG A 266 29.59 -25.47 -6.54
C ARG A 266 28.46 -24.79 -7.33
N ASP A 267 27.95 -23.68 -6.83
CA ASP A 267 26.92 -22.92 -7.52
C ASP A 267 27.51 -22.00 -8.60
N ASP A 268 27.00 -22.14 -9.83
CA ASP A 268 27.48 -21.44 -11.02
C ASP A 268 27.34 -19.90 -10.98
N SER A 269 26.58 -19.36 -10.02
CA SER A 269 26.23 -17.93 -9.93
C SER A 269 26.56 -17.26 -8.59
N GLU A 270 26.98 -18.02 -7.58
CA GLU A 270 27.40 -17.52 -6.27
C GLU A 270 28.67 -18.27 -5.85
N GLU A 271 29.84 -17.66 -6.05
CA GLU A 271 31.14 -18.33 -5.86
C GLU A 271 31.39 -18.86 -4.44
N THR A 272 30.71 -18.33 -3.43
CA THR A 272 30.76 -18.78 -2.04
C THR A 272 29.89 -20.01 -1.77
N CYS A 273 29.03 -20.43 -2.70
CA CYS A 273 27.99 -21.43 -2.44
C CYS A 273 28.25 -22.80 -3.10
N TRP A 274 27.88 -23.86 -2.41
CA TRP A 274 27.81 -25.24 -2.91
C TRP A 274 26.42 -25.80 -2.63
N ARG A 275 25.73 -26.33 -3.66
CA ARG A 275 24.33 -26.77 -3.54
C ARG A 275 24.25 -28.05 -2.71
N LEU A 276 23.28 -28.13 -1.80
CA LEU A 276 23.00 -29.36 -1.05
C LEU A 276 22.28 -30.38 -1.94
N GLU A 277 22.49 -31.67 -1.66
CA GLU A 277 21.77 -32.79 -2.29
C GLU A 277 20.77 -33.46 -1.35
N GLN A 278 20.88 -33.26 -0.03
CA GLN A 278 20.02 -33.86 0.99
C GLN A 278 19.71 -32.88 2.14
N VAL A 279 18.59 -33.08 2.85
CA VAL A 279 18.20 -32.29 4.04
C VAL A 279 18.90 -32.73 5.34
N ALA A 280 19.61 -33.87 5.35
CA ALA A 280 20.04 -34.55 6.55
C ALA A 280 21.52 -34.99 6.50
N GLY A 281 22.06 -35.37 7.66
CA GLY A 281 23.45 -35.79 7.84
C GLY A 281 24.39 -34.62 8.14
N GLU A 282 25.54 -34.56 7.47
CA GLU A 282 26.58 -33.53 7.69
C GLU A 282 27.17 -32.99 6.38
N VAL A 283 27.61 -31.73 6.42
CA VAL A 283 28.44 -31.09 5.40
C VAL A 283 29.84 -30.87 5.98
N ILE A 284 30.88 -31.27 5.27
CA ILE A 284 32.28 -31.10 5.68
C ILE A 284 32.99 -30.20 4.67
N VAL A 285 33.51 -29.07 5.15
CA VAL A 285 34.41 -28.19 4.39
C VAL A 285 35.84 -28.47 4.85
N ARG A 286 36.71 -28.91 3.94
CA ARG A 286 38.13 -29.22 4.22
C ARG A 286 39.06 -28.37 3.38
N TRP A 287 40.21 -27.97 3.94
CA TRP A 287 41.27 -27.23 3.22
C TRP A 287 42.62 -27.47 3.87
N ASN A 288 43.73 -27.11 3.20
CA ASN A 288 45.08 -27.22 3.77
C ASN A 288 45.59 -25.85 4.24
N GLU A 289 46.17 -25.82 5.44
CA GLU A 289 46.72 -24.64 6.11
C GLU A 289 48.12 -24.98 6.62
N ALA A 290 49.17 -24.36 6.03
CA ALA A 290 50.57 -24.68 6.33
C ALA A 290 50.87 -26.20 6.30
N GLU A 291 50.40 -26.87 5.23
CA GLU A 291 50.48 -28.33 5.00
C GLU A 291 49.67 -29.21 5.98
N VAL A 292 48.97 -28.62 6.96
CA VAL A 292 48.05 -29.34 7.84
C VAL A 292 46.62 -29.28 7.30
N ALA A 293 45.99 -30.44 7.12
CA ALA A 293 44.59 -30.54 6.72
C ALA A 293 43.66 -30.04 7.86
N GLN A 294 42.88 -29.01 7.55
CA GLN A 294 41.82 -28.46 8.39
C GLN A 294 40.46 -28.96 7.91
N LYS A 295 39.48 -29.03 8.82
CA LYS A 295 38.07 -29.26 8.47
C LYS A 295 37.12 -28.54 9.40
N ILE A 296 35.96 -28.14 8.89
CA ILE A 296 34.78 -27.73 9.66
C ILE A 296 33.61 -28.63 9.23
N THR A 297 32.88 -29.14 10.22
CA THR A 297 31.68 -29.96 10.03
C THR A 297 30.44 -29.14 10.39
N VAL A 298 29.42 -29.17 9.54
CA VAL A 298 28.13 -28.50 9.74
C VAL A 298 27.01 -29.56 9.69
N GLY A 299 26.51 -29.96 10.86
CA GLY A 299 25.46 -30.98 10.98
C GLY A 299 24.09 -30.46 10.55
N LEU A 300 23.48 -31.11 9.54
CA LEU A 300 22.15 -30.80 9.02
C LEU A 300 21.03 -31.38 9.90
N GLY A 301 21.32 -32.43 10.66
CA GLY A 301 20.36 -33.10 11.55
C GLY A 301 19.78 -34.37 10.94
N GLN A 302 18.77 -34.93 11.61
CA GLN A 302 18.09 -36.18 11.24
C GLN A 302 16.56 -36.04 11.14
N GLU A 303 16.04 -34.81 11.26
CA GLU A 303 14.61 -34.53 11.49
C GLU A 303 13.75 -34.59 10.20
N GLY A 304 14.38 -34.73 9.03
CA GLY A 304 13.70 -34.81 7.73
C GLY A 304 13.23 -33.47 7.16
N TYR A 305 13.52 -32.35 7.82
CA TYR A 305 13.22 -31.00 7.35
C TYR A 305 14.36 -30.03 7.65
N LEU A 306 14.35 -28.85 7.02
CA LEU A 306 15.26 -27.74 7.33
C LEU A 306 14.47 -26.45 7.56
N VAL A 307 14.75 -25.75 8.67
CA VAL A 307 14.14 -24.44 9.00
C VAL A 307 15.15 -23.34 8.67
N PHE A 308 14.73 -22.37 7.88
CA PHE A 308 15.49 -21.17 7.55
C PHE A 308 14.75 -19.93 8.07
N LYS A 309 15.45 -19.05 8.77
CA LYS A 309 14.96 -17.68 9.00
C LYS A 309 15.19 -16.89 7.73
N LEU A 310 14.16 -16.25 7.19
CA LEU A 310 14.26 -15.45 5.98
C LEU A 310 14.79 -14.05 6.32
N SER A 311 15.58 -13.50 5.40
CA SER A 311 16.22 -12.19 5.48
C SER A 311 16.31 -11.63 4.06
N GLY A 312 15.61 -10.54 3.74
CA GLY A 312 15.54 -10.05 2.36
C GLY A 312 14.55 -8.89 2.18
N GLN A 313 14.80 -7.96 1.26
CA GLN A 313 13.78 -6.98 0.82
C GLN A 313 12.55 -7.66 0.21
N ASP A 314 12.76 -8.82 -0.40
CA ASP A 314 11.79 -9.68 -1.06
C ASP A 314 11.65 -11.07 -0.38
N LEU A 315 12.24 -11.22 0.82
CA LEU A 315 12.48 -12.51 1.50
C LEU A 315 13.09 -13.58 0.58
N SER A 316 13.88 -13.23 -0.44
CA SER A 316 14.44 -14.22 -1.39
C SER A 316 15.59 -15.05 -0.83
N GLN A 317 16.11 -14.77 0.36
CA GLN A 317 17.14 -15.57 1.00
C GLN A 317 16.87 -15.81 2.48
N GLY A 318 17.59 -16.79 3.05
CA GLY A 318 17.49 -17.10 4.47
C GLY A 318 18.63 -18.00 4.95
N ARG A 319 18.77 -18.07 6.27
CA ARG A 319 19.85 -18.80 6.96
C ARG A 319 19.25 -19.85 7.89
N ARG A 320 19.82 -21.05 7.88
CA ARG A 320 19.31 -22.19 8.66
C ARG A 320 19.41 -21.92 10.15
N VAL A 321 18.34 -22.23 10.89
CA VAL A 321 18.28 -22.14 12.35
C VAL A 321 17.86 -23.48 12.95
N LYS A 322 18.31 -23.80 14.18
CA LYS A 322 17.89 -25.01 14.90
C LYS A 322 16.47 -24.92 15.46
N SER A 323 15.91 -23.71 15.60
CA SER A 323 14.55 -23.47 16.07
C SER A 323 14.09 -22.09 15.60
N PRO A 324 12.81 -21.90 15.23
CA PRO A 324 12.28 -20.58 14.94
C PRO A 324 12.00 -19.80 16.23
N SER A 325 11.84 -18.47 16.12
CA SER A 325 11.50 -17.57 17.23
C SER A 325 10.44 -16.55 16.82
N SER A 326 10.83 -15.49 16.09
CA SER A 326 9.93 -14.48 15.53
C SER A 326 10.45 -13.90 14.21
N GLY A 327 9.53 -13.42 13.38
CA GLY A 327 9.77 -13.02 11.99
C GLY A 327 9.41 -14.11 10.97
N SER A 328 9.83 -13.90 9.73
CA SER A 328 9.54 -14.78 8.59
C SER A 328 10.44 -16.02 8.52
N TYR A 329 9.86 -17.17 8.20
CA TYR A 329 10.55 -18.45 8.10
C TYR A 329 10.14 -19.22 6.84
N LEU A 330 11.12 -19.92 6.27
CA LEU A 330 10.94 -20.94 5.24
C LEU A 330 11.26 -22.30 5.85
N VAL A 331 10.34 -23.26 5.75
CA VAL A 331 10.59 -24.64 6.14
C VAL A 331 10.56 -25.52 4.92
N VAL A 332 11.69 -26.17 4.66
CA VAL A 332 11.80 -27.19 3.62
C VAL A 332 11.42 -28.54 4.23
N ALA A 333 10.30 -29.09 3.79
CA ALA A 333 9.71 -30.33 4.29
C ALA A 333 9.40 -31.30 3.13
N PRO A 334 9.21 -32.61 3.40
CA PRO A 334 8.82 -33.58 2.38
C PRO A 334 7.49 -33.23 1.69
N ASN A 335 7.36 -33.57 0.41
CA ASN A 335 6.16 -33.29 -0.40
C ASN A 335 4.85 -33.93 0.15
N ASP A 336 4.96 -34.94 1.01
CA ASP A 336 3.84 -35.64 1.65
C ASP A 336 3.49 -35.10 3.05
N TRP A 337 4.09 -33.97 3.46
CA TRP A 337 3.80 -33.26 4.71
C TRP A 337 2.97 -31.99 4.42
N PRO A 338 1.64 -32.07 4.31
CA PRO A 338 0.79 -30.87 4.24
C PRO A 338 0.86 -30.05 5.54
N ARG A 339 0.67 -28.74 5.43
CA ARG A 339 0.65 -27.81 6.58
C ARG A 339 -0.53 -28.13 7.50
N ASP A 340 -0.30 -28.17 8.80
CA ASP A 340 -1.39 -28.26 9.77
C ASP A 340 -2.03 -26.87 9.95
N GLU A 341 -3.16 -26.64 9.27
CA GLU A 341 -3.86 -25.35 9.34
C GLU A 341 -4.45 -25.05 10.72
N ALA A 342 -4.73 -26.07 11.55
CA ALA A 342 -5.30 -25.86 12.88
C ALA A 342 -4.28 -25.32 13.88
N LEU A 343 -3.00 -25.69 13.73
CA LEU A 343 -1.91 -25.22 14.59
C LEU A 343 -1.07 -24.08 13.98
N SER A 344 -1.08 -23.93 12.66
CA SER A 344 -0.28 -22.94 11.92
C SER A 344 -1.09 -21.80 11.29
N GLY A 345 -2.42 -21.88 11.33
CA GLY A 345 -3.30 -21.07 10.48
C GLY A 345 -3.19 -21.45 9.00
N ARG A 346 -3.83 -20.67 8.12
CA ARG A 346 -3.77 -20.89 6.67
C ARG A 346 -2.43 -20.45 6.06
N PRO A 347 -1.91 -21.17 5.05
CA PRO A 347 -0.67 -20.78 4.38
C PRO A 347 -0.81 -19.41 3.70
N GLN A 348 0.23 -18.58 3.86
CA GLN A 348 0.25 -17.22 3.31
C GLN A 348 0.53 -17.20 1.80
N VAL A 349 1.22 -18.23 1.31
CA VAL A 349 1.45 -18.58 -0.09
C VAL A 349 1.47 -20.09 -0.22
N ASN A 350 1.18 -20.63 -1.40
CA ASN A 350 1.32 -22.06 -1.67
C ASN A 350 2.78 -22.52 -1.49
N PRO A 351 3.04 -23.79 -1.13
CA PRO A 351 4.41 -24.30 -1.03
C PRO A 351 5.15 -24.18 -2.36
N GLU A 352 6.38 -23.71 -2.31
CA GLU A 352 7.21 -23.48 -3.50
C GLU A 352 8.18 -24.65 -3.76
N PRO A 353 8.59 -24.93 -5.01
CA PRO A 353 9.57 -25.97 -5.31
C PRO A 353 10.93 -25.69 -4.68
N THR A 354 11.72 -26.75 -4.42
CA THR A 354 13.12 -26.64 -3.98
C THR A 354 14.07 -27.33 -4.96
N SER A 355 15.37 -27.08 -4.83
CA SER A 355 16.42 -27.82 -5.54
C SER A 355 16.60 -29.26 -5.03
N LEU A 356 15.88 -29.68 -3.98
CA LEU A 356 15.93 -31.02 -3.43
C LEU A 356 14.73 -31.86 -3.91
N THR A 357 15.02 -32.93 -4.63
CA THR A 357 14.00 -33.87 -5.12
C THR A 357 13.20 -34.45 -3.96
N GLY A 358 11.87 -34.24 -4.00
CA GLY A 358 10.95 -34.73 -2.97
C GLY A 358 10.59 -33.71 -1.87
N TYR A 359 11.09 -32.47 -1.95
CA TYR A 359 10.89 -31.45 -0.92
C TYR A 359 10.26 -30.15 -1.45
N GLN A 360 9.37 -29.56 -0.65
CA GLN A 360 8.71 -28.27 -0.86
C GLN A 360 9.07 -27.27 0.24
N ALA A 361 9.02 -25.98 -0.10
CA ALA A 361 9.31 -24.86 0.78
C ALA A 361 8.03 -24.17 1.23
N HIS A 362 7.75 -24.21 2.53
CA HIS A 362 6.54 -23.68 3.15
C HIS A 362 6.87 -22.42 3.95
N PHE A 363 6.07 -21.36 3.76
CA PHE A 363 6.26 -20.08 4.43
C PHE A 363 5.47 -19.99 5.74
N PHE A 364 6.09 -19.40 6.76
CA PHE A 364 5.51 -19.11 8.06
C PHE A 364 5.94 -17.70 8.49
N GLU A 365 5.07 -16.99 9.21
CA GLU A 365 5.39 -15.76 9.93
C GLU A 365 5.13 -16.04 11.41
N LEU A 366 5.99 -15.54 12.31
CA LEU A 366 5.82 -15.75 13.75
C LEU A 366 5.91 -14.43 14.51
N GLU A 367 4.79 -14.02 15.09
CA GLU A 367 4.67 -12.81 15.89
C GLU A 367 5.35 -12.96 17.26
N LYS A 368 5.97 -11.88 17.77
CA LYS A 368 6.60 -11.88 19.10
C LYS A 368 5.56 -12.14 20.19
N GLY A 369 5.56 -13.36 20.75
CA GLY A 369 4.64 -13.79 21.81
C GLY A 369 3.31 -14.39 21.32
N GLY A 370 3.13 -14.59 20.02
CA GLY A 370 1.93 -15.24 19.47
C GLY A 370 1.90 -16.76 19.72
N GLU A 371 0.70 -17.35 19.75
CA GLU A 371 0.52 -18.81 19.92
C GLU A 371 0.79 -19.63 18.64
N GLN A 372 1.00 -18.97 17.51
CA GLN A 372 1.19 -19.59 16.20
C GLN A 372 2.38 -20.56 16.21
N LYS A 373 2.16 -21.78 15.69
CA LYS A 373 3.18 -22.83 15.62
C LYS A 373 3.51 -23.13 14.17
N ILE A 374 4.73 -23.63 13.95
CA ILE A 374 5.10 -24.25 12.68
C ILE A 374 4.75 -25.73 12.79
N ALA A 375 3.70 -26.18 12.10
CA ALA A 375 3.22 -27.55 12.18
C ALA A 375 2.81 -28.15 10.82
N PHE A 376 3.03 -29.46 10.71
CA PHE A 376 2.74 -30.28 9.53
C PHE A 376 2.00 -31.55 9.94
N GLN A 377 1.09 -32.04 9.10
CA GLN A 377 0.43 -33.31 9.31
C GLN A 377 1.27 -34.43 8.69
N LEU A 378 1.70 -35.39 9.51
CA LEU A 378 2.37 -36.61 9.05
C LEU A 378 1.34 -37.56 8.42
N PRO A 379 1.74 -38.44 7.47
CA PRO A 379 0.84 -39.43 6.83
C PRO A 379 0.10 -40.41 7.76
N LYS A 380 0.38 -40.39 9.07
CA LYS A 380 -0.32 -41.18 10.11
C LYS A 380 -1.35 -40.36 10.92
N GLY A 381 -1.68 -39.15 10.50
CA GLY A 381 -2.63 -38.27 11.21
C GLY A 381 -2.07 -37.66 12.50
N GLN A 382 -0.75 -37.58 12.63
CA GLN A 382 -0.05 -36.96 13.77
C GLN A 382 0.58 -35.64 13.34
N SER A 383 0.49 -34.60 14.15
CA SER A 383 1.08 -33.29 13.82
C SER A 383 2.54 -33.20 14.27
N GLN A 384 3.47 -33.06 13.31
CA GLN A 384 4.85 -32.69 13.59
C GLN A 384 4.92 -31.19 13.89
N VAL A 385 5.11 -30.83 15.16
CA VAL A 385 5.20 -29.43 15.62
C VAL A 385 6.67 -29.05 15.82
N ILE A 386 7.16 -28.15 14.97
CA ILE A 386 8.48 -27.52 15.11
C ILE A 386 8.38 -26.46 16.21
N LYS A 387 8.97 -26.76 17.37
CA LYS A 387 8.87 -25.92 18.57
C LYS A 387 9.60 -24.58 18.37
N ALA A 388 8.83 -23.49 18.34
CA ALA A 388 9.39 -22.16 18.48
C ALA A 388 10.01 -21.97 19.88
N LYS A 389 11.10 -21.21 19.95
CA LYS A 389 11.68 -20.71 21.20
C LYS A 389 11.22 -19.25 21.39
N ALA A 390 11.01 -18.84 22.64
CA ALA A 390 10.84 -17.42 22.94
C ALA A 390 12.06 -16.64 22.42
N PRO A 391 11.87 -15.45 21.80
CA PRO A 391 12.99 -14.62 21.35
C PRO A 391 13.88 -14.28 22.55
N ARG A 392 15.19 -14.41 22.41
CA ARG A 392 16.13 -14.23 23.53
C ARG A 392 16.60 -12.78 23.66
N PHE A 393 16.61 -12.08 22.52
CA PHE A 393 17.10 -10.72 22.39
C PHE A 393 16.05 -9.79 21.79
N ASP A 394 16.16 -8.51 22.12
CA ASP A 394 15.41 -7.41 21.52
C ASP A 394 16.36 -6.26 21.13
N LEU A 395 15.97 -5.45 20.14
CA LEU A 395 16.79 -4.33 19.66
C LEU A 395 16.18 -3.01 20.07
N VAL A 396 16.93 -2.24 20.87
CA VAL A 396 16.39 -1.13 21.66
C VAL A 396 17.15 0.17 21.38
N GLY A 397 16.40 1.21 21.01
CA GLY A 397 16.94 2.48 20.53
C GLY A 397 15.83 3.35 19.96
N LYS A 398 16.16 4.43 19.25
CA LYS A 398 15.14 5.25 18.58
C LYS A 398 14.65 4.55 17.31
N ARG A 399 13.70 3.62 17.46
CA ARG A 399 13.02 2.98 16.33
C ARG A 399 12.25 4.06 15.55
N ILE A 400 12.26 3.91 14.23
CA ILE A 400 11.49 4.69 13.28
C ILE A 400 10.53 3.70 12.62
N GLU A 401 9.23 3.96 12.71
CA GLU A 401 8.24 3.15 12.00
C GLU A 401 8.18 3.58 10.53
N ASP A 402 8.24 2.59 9.64
CA ASP A 402 7.96 2.73 8.22
C ASP A 402 7.14 1.52 7.74
N ALA A 403 6.67 1.58 6.50
CA ALA A 403 5.83 0.53 5.91
C ALA A 403 6.65 -0.56 5.20
N SER A 404 7.95 -0.67 5.49
CA SER A 404 8.81 -1.69 4.87
C SER A 404 8.60 -3.05 5.53
N GLU A 405 7.62 -3.78 5.03
CA GLU A 405 7.47 -5.21 5.33
C GLU A 405 8.76 -5.98 5.00
N ASN A 406 8.97 -7.13 5.63
CA ASN A 406 10.06 -8.09 5.37
C ASN A 406 11.51 -7.69 5.72
N ILE A 407 11.82 -6.40 5.91
CA ILE A 407 13.16 -5.96 6.35
C ILE A 407 13.20 -5.50 7.80
N GLY A 408 14.36 -5.74 8.44
CA GLY A 408 14.57 -5.48 9.85
C GLY A 408 14.25 -4.04 10.28
N PRO A 409 13.78 -3.81 11.53
CA PRO A 409 13.34 -2.51 12.01
C PRO A 409 14.38 -1.41 11.82
N LEU A 410 13.92 -0.21 11.46
CA LEU A 410 14.74 0.96 11.23
C LEU A 410 15.01 1.73 12.54
N PHE A 411 16.25 2.13 12.75
CA PHE A 411 16.69 2.94 13.88
C PHE A 411 17.34 4.25 13.42
N GLY A 412 16.97 5.35 14.08
CA GLY A 412 17.43 6.71 13.79
C GLY A 412 18.47 7.24 14.77
N GLY A 413 19.38 8.11 14.32
CA GLY A 413 20.35 8.82 15.15
C GLY A 413 21.54 7.97 15.61
N LYS A 414 21.27 6.89 16.37
CA LYS A 414 22.27 5.93 16.86
C LYS A 414 21.88 4.50 16.50
N PRO A 415 22.84 3.57 16.36
CA PRO A 415 22.53 2.14 16.23
C PRO A 415 21.69 1.65 17.42
N PRO A 416 20.87 0.60 17.24
CA PRO A 416 20.21 -0.05 18.36
C PRO A 416 21.23 -0.69 19.31
N ARG A 417 20.82 -0.89 20.55
CA ARG A 417 21.52 -1.71 21.55
C ARG A 417 20.81 -3.06 21.66
N ILE A 418 21.53 -4.10 22.05
CA ILE A 418 20.98 -5.45 22.19
C ILE A 418 20.54 -5.65 23.65
N ARG A 419 19.26 -5.86 23.90
CA ARG A 419 18.71 -6.20 25.22
C ARG A 419 18.43 -7.69 25.31
N VAL A 420 18.74 -8.35 26.43
CA VAL A 420 18.24 -9.71 26.73
C VAL A 420 16.92 -9.66 27.50
N LEU A 421 16.07 -10.67 27.28
CA LEU A 421 14.84 -10.84 28.08
C LEU A 421 15.08 -11.61 29.40
N ASP A 422 16.23 -12.26 29.55
CA ASP A 422 16.71 -12.91 30.79
C ASP A 422 18.23 -12.75 30.89
N ALA A 423 18.73 -12.31 32.05
CA ALA A 423 20.16 -12.16 32.33
C ALA A 423 20.97 -13.46 32.18
N GLN A 424 20.35 -14.63 32.36
CA GLN A 424 21.06 -15.92 32.16
C GLN A 424 21.41 -16.19 30.70
N VAL A 425 20.78 -15.50 29.73
CA VAL A 425 21.05 -15.69 28.30
C VAL A 425 22.52 -15.43 27.97
N TRP A 426 23.12 -14.35 28.47
CA TRP A 426 24.51 -13.99 28.13
C TRP A 426 25.55 -15.02 28.54
N LYS A 427 25.29 -15.81 29.59
CA LYS A 427 26.19 -16.89 30.03
C LYS A 427 26.35 -17.98 28.97
N ASN A 428 25.39 -18.09 28.06
CA ASN A 428 25.34 -19.07 26.98
C ASN A 428 25.67 -18.45 25.62
N ILE A 429 26.32 -17.27 25.56
CA ILE A 429 26.73 -16.58 24.32
C ILE A 429 28.24 -16.37 24.34
N GLY A 430 28.96 -17.04 23.44
CA GLY A 430 30.40 -16.85 23.26
C GLY A 430 30.73 -15.69 22.33
N THR A 431 29.98 -15.58 21.23
CA THR A 431 30.27 -14.62 20.14
C THR A 431 28.99 -13.98 19.60
N ILE A 432 29.03 -12.66 19.41
CA ILE A 432 28.06 -11.90 18.62
C ILE A 432 28.78 -11.39 17.36
N VAL A 433 28.22 -11.66 16.20
CA VAL A 433 28.70 -11.14 14.91
C VAL A 433 27.72 -10.09 14.39
N VAL A 434 28.23 -8.92 14.03
CA VAL A 434 27.48 -7.88 13.31
C VAL A 434 28.08 -7.66 11.93
N GLY A 435 27.25 -7.50 10.91
CA GLY A 435 27.72 -7.25 9.55
C GLY A 435 26.66 -6.64 8.65
N GLU A 436 27.10 -6.09 7.51
CA GLU A 436 26.24 -5.57 6.45
C GLU A 436 25.55 -6.74 5.71
N GLU A 437 24.24 -6.62 5.47
CA GLU A 437 23.45 -7.69 4.83
C GLU A 437 23.48 -7.62 3.29
N GLY A 438 23.22 -8.76 2.64
CA GLY A 438 23.26 -8.95 1.18
C GLY A 438 24.36 -9.93 0.72
N SER A 439 24.30 -10.38 -0.53
CA SER A 439 25.34 -11.25 -1.12
C SER A 439 26.48 -10.46 -1.78
N GLY A 440 27.46 -11.20 -2.32
CA GLY A 440 28.65 -10.65 -2.97
C GLY A 440 29.84 -10.43 -2.02
N ARG A 441 31.04 -10.38 -2.63
CA ARG A 441 32.32 -10.35 -1.91
C ARG A 441 32.60 -9.05 -1.17
N GLY A 442 33.30 -9.13 -0.04
CA GLY A 442 33.93 -7.99 0.63
C GLY A 442 33.01 -7.15 1.54
N ARG A 443 31.81 -7.62 1.87
CA ARG A 443 30.90 -7.00 2.86
C ARG A 443 31.58 -6.86 4.22
N TRP A 444 31.33 -5.76 4.93
CA TRP A 444 31.91 -5.61 6.27
C TRP A 444 31.17 -6.43 7.33
N ARG A 445 31.96 -7.00 8.24
CA ARG A 445 31.52 -7.67 9.46
C ARG A 445 32.61 -7.58 10.54
N THR A 446 32.19 -7.57 11.79
CA THR A 446 33.05 -7.69 12.97
C THR A 446 32.40 -8.59 14.03
N ALA A 447 33.18 -9.02 15.01
CA ALA A 447 32.73 -9.91 16.08
C ALA A 447 33.18 -9.40 17.45
N PHE A 448 32.35 -9.62 18.46
CA PHE A 448 32.60 -9.25 19.85
C PHE A 448 31.94 -10.26 20.80
N SER A 449 32.39 -10.32 22.05
CA SER A 449 31.70 -11.06 23.11
C SER A 449 30.86 -10.08 23.94
N PRO A 450 29.67 -10.48 24.44
CA PRO A 450 28.89 -9.66 25.36
C PRO A 450 29.58 -9.54 26.72
N ASP A 451 29.24 -8.49 27.48
CA ASP A 451 29.49 -8.40 28.92
C ASP A 451 28.32 -9.04 29.69
N PRO A 452 28.47 -10.23 30.33
CA PRO A 452 27.38 -10.88 31.04
C PRO A 452 26.87 -10.11 32.27
N GLY A 453 27.55 -9.05 32.69
CA GLY A 453 27.09 -8.14 33.75
C GLY A 453 26.02 -7.14 33.32
N GLN A 454 25.77 -6.97 32.02
CA GLN A 454 24.88 -5.92 31.49
C GLN A 454 23.65 -6.49 30.77
N MET A 455 22.44 -6.03 31.15
CA MET A 455 21.18 -6.38 30.46
C MET A 455 21.10 -5.87 29.01
N GLU A 456 21.89 -4.84 28.68
CA GLU A 456 21.91 -4.18 27.37
C GLU A 456 23.37 -4.05 26.89
N GLN A 457 23.63 -4.29 25.61
CA GLN A 457 24.96 -4.18 24.99
C GLN A 457 24.94 -3.14 23.89
N ASP A 458 25.92 -2.23 23.87
CA ASP A 458 26.17 -1.38 22.71
C ASP A 458 26.73 -2.18 21.53
N LEU A 459 26.40 -1.75 20.31
CA LEU A 459 27.03 -2.30 19.10
C LEU A 459 28.43 -1.69 18.87
N PRO A 460 29.36 -2.44 18.24
CA PRO A 460 30.68 -1.93 17.88
C PRO A 460 30.62 -0.57 17.17
N TYR A 461 31.54 0.33 17.55
CA TYR A 461 31.54 1.73 17.09
C TYR A 461 31.55 1.85 15.56
N GLU A 462 32.12 0.86 14.87
CA GLU A 462 32.16 0.77 13.41
C GLU A 462 30.77 0.71 12.75
N VAL A 463 29.70 0.33 13.47
CA VAL A 463 28.32 0.42 12.99
C VAL A 463 27.86 1.89 12.98
N ALA A 464 28.16 2.66 14.03
CA ALA A 464 27.87 4.08 14.08
C ALA A 464 28.72 4.87 13.06
N ALA A 465 30.01 4.53 12.93
CA ALA A 465 30.96 5.17 12.02
C ALA A 465 30.56 5.07 10.52
N ARG A 466 29.68 4.14 10.16
CA ARG A 466 29.13 4.00 8.81
C ARG A 466 28.06 5.02 8.46
N LYS A 467 27.54 5.77 9.42
CA LYS A 467 26.35 6.64 9.32
C LYS A 467 25.04 5.95 8.91
N GLY A 468 25.03 4.73 8.40
CA GLY A 468 23.80 3.99 8.12
C GLY A 468 24.02 2.68 7.37
N GLY A 469 22.95 1.98 7.04
CA GLY A 469 22.96 0.71 6.30
C GLY A 469 21.92 -0.28 6.80
N TRP A 470 21.93 -1.48 6.23
CA TRP A 470 21.15 -2.63 6.66
C TRP A 470 22.11 -3.73 7.12
N TYR A 471 21.85 -4.27 8.30
CA TYR A 471 22.76 -5.11 9.06
C TYR A 471 22.06 -6.35 9.60
N PHE A 472 22.82 -7.41 9.82
CA PHE A 472 22.43 -8.57 10.61
C PHE A 472 23.19 -8.60 11.94
N LEU A 473 22.60 -9.26 12.92
CA LEU A 473 23.21 -9.71 14.17
C LEU A 473 23.02 -11.22 14.29
N ARG A 474 24.11 -11.96 14.52
CA ARG A 474 24.10 -13.41 14.75
C ARG A 474 24.71 -13.72 16.12
N PHE A 475 23.98 -14.52 16.89
CA PHE A 475 24.31 -14.89 18.26
C PHE A 475 24.74 -16.35 18.28
N TYR A 476 25.96 -16.63 18.73
CA TYR A 476 26.54 -17.98 18.83
C TYR A 476 26.89 -18.30 20.29
N ASP A 477 26.69 -19.55 20.70
CA ASP A 477 27.07 -20.04 22.04
C ASP A 477 28.59 -20.31 22.17
N SER A 478 28.98 -21.05 23.22
CA SER A 478 30.37 -21.48 23.44
C SER A 478 30.87 -22.47 22.39
N ASP A 479 29.95 -23.17 21.74
CA ASP A 479 30.23 -24.32 20.88
C ASP A 479 30.11 -23.92 19.38
N ASP A 480 30.07 -22.61 19.12
CA ASP A 480 29.86 -21.94 17.82
C ASP A 480 28.51 -22.24 17.14
N ASP A 481 27.51 -22.72 17.88
CA ASP A 481 26.17 -22.97 17.33
C ASP A 481 25.34 -21.69 17.22
N LEU A 482 24.72 -21.46 16.05
CA LEU A 482 23.87 -20.28 15.82
C LEU A 482 22.54 -20.40 16.60
N ILE A 483 22.41 -19.56 17.64
CA ILE A 483 21.22 -19.47 18.49
C ILE A 483 20.11 -18.66 17.82
N GLU A 484 20.42 -17.46 17.33
CA GLU A 484 19.43 -16.51 16.80
C GLU A 484 20.09 -15.57 15.79
N SER A 485 19.32 -15.13 14.79
CA SER A 485 19.69 -14.08 13.84
C SER A 485 18.63 -12.99 13.83
N ILE A 486 19.04 -11.73 13.85
CA ILE A 486 18.15 -10.55 13.89
C ILE A 486 18.71 -9.48 12.94
N ASP A 487 17.88 -9.04 12.01
CA ASP A 487 18.25 -7.99 11.07
C ASP A 487 17.74 -6.62 11.55
N PHE A 488 18.45 -5.55 11.22
CA PHE A 488 18.03 -4.19 11.51
C PHE A 488 18.56 -3.18 10.48
N ARG A 489 17.84 -2.09 10.30
CA ARG A 489 18.27 -0.95 9.49
C ARG A 489 18.70 0.20 10.41
N PHE A 490 19.70 0.97 10.00
CA PHE A 490 20.19 2.12 10.76
C PHE A 490 20.43 3.31 9.83
N LEU A 491 20.04 4.50 10.28
CA LEU A 491 20.38 5.79 9.68
C LEU A 491 20.68 6.80 10.79
N SER A 492 21.93 7.27 10.90
CA SER A 492 22.30 8.38 11.79
C SER A 492 21.51 9.65 11.45
N VAL A 493 21.50 10.02 10.17
CA VAL A 493 20.94 11.28 9.69
C VAL A 493 19.42 11.36 9.73
N LEU A 494 18.70 10.23 9.77
CA LEU A 494 17.24 10.23 9.86
C LEU A 494 16.82 10.18 11.33
N THR A 495 16.04 11.18 11.75
CA THR A 495 15.62 11.36 13.14
C THR A 495 14.22 10.81 13.38
N GLU A 496 13.29 10.99 12.45
CA GLU A 496 11.87 10.62 12.61
C GLU A 496 11.17 10.60 11.24
N ILE A 497 10.08 9.82 11.12
CA ILE A 497 9.13 9.94 10.01
C ILE A 497 7.77 10.28 10.61
N LYS A 498 7.23 11.45 10.27
CA LYS A 498 5.93 11.91 10.77
C LYS A 498 4.86 11.66 9.72
N LEU A 499 4.07 10.62 9.94
CA LEU A 499 2.79 10.44 9.28
C LEU A 499 1.70 11.05 10.19
N PRO A 500 0.80 11.90 9.66
CA PRO A 500 -0.36 12.37 10.42
C PRO A 500 -1.35 11.23 10.64
N GLN A 501 -2.26 11.38 11.61
CA GLN A 501 -3.34 10.42 11.80
C GLN A 501 -4.20 10.33 10.53
N LEU A 502 -4.29 9.13 9.96
CA LEU A 502 -4.99 8.90 8.69
C LEU A 502 -6.45 8.47 8.94
N HIS A 503 -7.37 9.03 8.15
CA HIS A 503 -8.72 8.49 8.01
C HIS A 503 -8.70 7.43 6.91
N HIS A 504 -8.77 6.15 7.29
CA HIS A 504 -8.72 5.04 6.33
C HIS A 504 -9.89 5.05 5.35
N LEU A 505 -11.06 5.48 5.80
CA LEU A 505 -12.23 5.75 4.96
C LEU A 505 -12.31 7.25 4.64
N PRO A 506 -12.63 7.62 3.39
CA PRO A 506 -12.71 9.01 2.96
C PRO A 506 -13.95 9.72 3.51
N THR A 507 -13.90 11.06 3.48
CA THR A 507 -15.05 11.91 3.78
C THR A 507 -15.96 12.06 2.55
N GLY A 508 -17.10 12.77 2.67
CA GLY A 508 -18.00 13.00 1.52
C GLY A 508 -17.32 13.69 0.32
N ASP A 509 -16.30 14.51 0.58
CA ASP A 509 -15.47 15.17 -0.44
C ASP A 509 -14.35 14.27 -1.00
N GLY A 510 -14.22 13.03 -0.54
CA GLY A 510 -13.11 12.11 -0.86
C GLY A 510 -12.00 12.08 0.21
N HIS A 511 -10.85 11.55 -0.20
CA HIS A 511 -9.60 11.56 0.55
C HIS A 511 -8.89 12.91 0.38
N LYS A 512 -8.26 13.39 1.45
CA LYS A 512 -7.44 14.61 1.40
C LYS A 512 -5.98 14.26 1.05
N PRO A 513 -5.22 15.18 0.42
CA PRO A 513 -3.77 15.06 0.33
C PRO A 513 -3.16 14.92 1.73
N VAL A 514 -2.12 14.08 1.84
CA VAL A 514 -1.43 13.79 3.10
C VAL A 514 -0.03 14.37 3.04
N CYS A 515 0.35 15.14 4.07
CA CYS A 515 1.70 15.66 4.23
C CYS A 515 2.49 14.74 5.16
N ILE A 516 3.69 14.31 4.76
CA ILE A 516 4.55 13.40 5.54
C ILE A 516 5.92 14.06 5.69
N GLU A 517 6.47 14.09 6.91
CA GLU A 517 7.79 14.71 7.15
C GLU A 517 8.86 13.67 7.45
N PHE A 518 9.92 13.63 6.64
CA PHE A 518 11.19 13.01 7.03
C PHE A 518 11.99 14.04 7.82
N VAL A 519 12.10 13.90 9.14
CA VAL A 519 12.92 14.79 9.98
C VAL A 519 14.35 14.26 10.00
N HIS A 520 15.32 15.08 9.59
CA HIS A 520 16.69 14.61 9.31
C HIS A 520 17.76 15.69 9.46
N GLU A 521 19.02 15.27 9.64
CA GLU A 521 20.19 16.16 9.61
C GLU A 521 20.36 16.84 8.23
N ALA A 522 21.02 17.99 8.21
CA ALA A 522 21.16 18.80 6.98
C ALA A 522 22.03 18.15 5.88
N ASP A 523 22.84 17.14 6.20
CA ASP A 523 23.59 16.36 5.20
C ASP A 523 22.78 15.19 4.60
N CYS A 524 21.52 14.98 5.01
CA CYS A 524 20.65 13.94 4.47
C CYS A 524 20.22 14.21 3.02
N ALA A 525 20.00 13.13 2.27
CA ALA A 525 19.32 13.09 0.99
C ALA A 525 18.15 12.10 1.07
N VAL A 526 16.96 12.57 0.69
CA VAL A 526 15.76 11.76 0.46
C VAL A 526 15.54 11.68 -1.05
N GLN A 527 15.51 10.49 -1.64
CA GLN A 527 15.31 10.31 -3.08
C GLN A 527 14.30 9.18 -3.37
N PRO A 528 13.34 9.37 -4.30
CA PRO A 528 12.39 8.33 -4.64
C PRO A 528 13.09 7.21 -5.45
N LEU A 529 12.74 5.95 -5.16
CA LEU A 529 13.28 4.78 -5.86
C LEU A 529 12.59 4.57 -7.23
N SER A 530 11.34 5.03 -7.36
CA SER A 530 10.52 4.95 -8.58
C SER A 530 10.09 6.35 -9.06
N ASN A 531 9.52 6.44 -10.27
CA ASN A 531 9.07 7.73 -10.82
C ASN A 531 7.75 8.19 -10.17
N LEU A 532 7.86 8.83 -9.01
CA LEU A 532 6.74 9.34 -8.20
C LEU A 532 6.30 10.76 -8.60
N ALA A 533 6.19 11.05 -9.91
CA ALA A 533 5.93 12.39 -10.46
C ALA A 533 4.65 13.11 -9.96
N LYS A 534 3.74 12.41 -9.27
CA LYS A 534 2.53 12.96 -8.64
C LYS A 534 2.74 13.39 -7.18
N ILE A 535 3.75 12.85 -6.49
CA ILE A 535 4.08 13.22 -5.11
C ILE A 535 4.97 14.45 -5.14
N LYS A 536 4.56 15.51 -4.45
CA LYS A 536 5.40 16.71 -4.28
C LYS A 536 6.49 16.42 -3.25
N VAL A 537 7.72 16.86 -3.52
CA VAL A 537 8.87 16.71 -2.61
C VAL A 537 9.41 18.10 -2.33
N GLU A 538 9.29 18.55 -1.08
CA GLU A 538 9.65 19.90 -0.65
C GLU A 538 10.75 19.79 0.43
N PRO A 539 12.04 19.83 0.03
CA PRO A 539 13.15 19.80 0.97
C PRO A 539 13.26 21.15 1.70
N GLN A 540 13.48 21.09 3.00
CA GLN A 540 13.64 22.22 3.92
C GLN A 540 14.89 22.00 4.78
N ASP A 541 15.26 22.98 5.61
CA ASP A 541 16.28 22.70 6.63
C ASP A 541 15.70 21.81 7.73
N GLY A 542 16.50 20.86 8.22
CA GLY A 542 16.09 19.85 9.21
C GLY A 542 15.01 18.84 8.79
N LYS A 543 14.39 18.95 7.60
CA LYS A 543 13.37 17.98 7.12
C LYS A 543 13.10 18.02 5.62
N THR A 544 12.49 16.95 5.09
CA THR A 544 11.87 16.91 3.75
C THR A 544 10.39 16.59 3.89
N ILE A 545 9.52 17.39 3.28
CA ILE A 545 8.06 17.16 3.27
C ILE A 545 7.65 16.48 1.96
N LEU A 546 6.84 15.41 2.07
CA LEU A 546 6.12 14.81 0.95
C LEU A 546 4.67 15.29 0.94
N GLY A 547 4.20 15.81 -0.19
CA GLY A 547 2.78 16.03 -0.47
C GLY A 547 2.21 14.87 -1.28
N VAL A 548 1.59 13.90 -0.61
CA VAL A 548 1.02 12.68 -1.23
C VAL A 548 -0.45 12.93 -1.61
N PRO A 549 -0.79 13.02 -2.91
CA PRO A 549 -2.17 13.26 -3.34
C PRO A 549 -3.10 12.08 -2.97
N PRO A 550 -4.43 12.27 -2.98
CA PRO A 550 -5.38 11.17 -2.99
C PRO A 550 -5.30 10.46 -4.35
N ASP A 551 -4.41 9.48 -4.45
CA ASP A 551 -4.20 8.67 -5.65
C ASP A 551 -3.78 7.25 -5.24
N PRO A 552 -4.48 6.20 -5.70
CA PRO A 552 -4.20 4.82 -5.30
C PRO A 552 -2.80 4.34 -5.70
N ALA A 553 -2.17 4.95 -6.72
CA ALA A 553 -0.80 4.65 -7.15
C ALA A 553 0.26 5.49 -6.43
N CYS A 554 -0.12 6.35 -5.50
CA CYS A 554 0.78 7.17 -4.66
C CYS A 554 0.72 6.81 -3.17
N ASP A 555 -0.27 6.02 -2.74
CA ASP A 555 -0.38 5.56 -1.35
C ASP A 555 0.88 4.81 -0.88
N GLU A 556 1.41 3.92 -1.72
CA GLU A 556 2.58 3.08 -1.48
C GLU A 556 3.78 3.65 -2.25
N SER A 557 4.86 4.02 -1.56
CA SER A 557 6.03 4.68 -2.15
C SER A 557 7.34 4.28 -1.48
N HIS A 558 8.43 4.20 -2.27
CA HIS A 558 9.73 3.68 -1.84
C HIS A 558 10.81 4.76 -1.98
N TRP A 559 11.62 4.95 -0.95
CA TRP A 559 12.56 6.06 -0.81
C TRP A 559 13.94 5.56 -0.37
N LEU A 560 15.00 6.01 -1.04
CA LEU A 560 16.37 5.85 -0.58
C LEU A 560 16.75 7.07 0.27
N ILE A 561 17.02 6.81 1.56
CA ILE A 561 17.34 7.85 2.56
C ILE A 561 18.72 7.57 3.16
N GLY A 562 19.51 8.62 3.36
CA GLY A 562 20.84 8.53 3.97
C GLY A 562 21.66 9.81 3.75
N PRO A 563 22.94 9.86 4.15
CA PRO A 563 23.78 11.03 3.87
C PRO A 563 23.93 11.26 2.36
N LYS A 564 24.05 12.53 1.95
CA LYS A 564 24.33 12.95 0.57
C LYS A 564 25.57 12.25 0.00
N LEU A 565 26.58 12.04 0.84
CA LEU A 565 27.81 11.27 0.58
C LEU A 565 27.93 10.15 1.63
N GLY A 566 27.20 9.05 1.44
CA GLY A 566 27.19 7.92 2.37
C GLY A 566 26.28 6.77 1.93
N PRO A 567 26.15 5.72 2.76
CA PRO A 567 25.23 4.62 2.50
C PRO A 567 23.78 5.12 2.59
N ARG A 568 22.90 4.49 1.82
CA ARG A 568 21.46 4.75 1.86
C ARG A 568 20.70 3.49 2.19
N VAL A 569 19.57 3.67 2.84
CA VAL A 569 18.65 2.63 3.28
C VAL A 569 17.32 2.87 2.60
N GLU A 570 16.66 1.80 2.17
CA GLU A 570 15.29 1.89 1.66
C GLU A 570 14.29 2.04 2.81
N VAL A 571 13.37 2.97 2.61
CA VAL A 571 12.26 3.33 3.50
C VAL A 571 10.98 3.32 2.67
N THR A 572 10.03 2.46 3.03
CA THR A 572 8.73 2.37 2.37
C THR A 572 7.70 3.19 3.16
N ILE A 573 6.87 3.94 2.48
CA ILE A 573 5.79 4.75 3.06
C ILE A 573 4.48 4.23 2.48
N ASN A 574 3.52 3.88 3.36
CA ASN A 574 2.15 3.50 2.98
C ASN A 574 1.16 4.45 3.65
N VAL A 575 0.44 5.23 2.84
CA VAL A 575 -0.66 6.09 3.26
C VAL A 575 -1.92 5.25 3.24
N GLU A 576 -2.31 4.72 4.39
CA GLU A 576 -3.34 3.69 4.49
C GLU A 576 -4.76 4.18 4.17
N ARG A 577 -5.08 4.30 2.88
CA ARG A 577 -6.39 4.65 2.33
C ARG A 577 -7.12 3.43 1.76
N ILE A 578 -8.41 3.32 2.06
CA ILE A 578 -9.33 2.40 1.39
C ILE A 578 -9.92 3.09 0.17
N TRP A 579 -10.07 2.33 -0.91
CA TRP A 579 -10.65 2.75 -2.18
C TRP A 579 -11.72 1.75 -2.65
N TRP A 580 -12.58 2.16 -3.56
CA TRP A 580 -13.57 1.26 -4.17
C TRP A 580 -13.90 1.62 -5.62
N GLY A 581 -14.60 0.73 -6.32
CA GLY A 581 -15.10 0.99 -7.67
C GLY A 581 -15.98 -0.14 -8.18
N VAL A 582 -16.75 0.10 -9.23
CA VAL A 582 -17.66 -0.92 -9.79
C VAL A 582 -17.01 -1.60 -10.99
N GLY A 583 -16.81 -2.90 -10.88
CA GLY A 583 -16.23 -3.75 -11.92
C GLY A 583 -17.15 -4.90 -12.32
N GLY A 584 -16.58 -5.85 -13.06
CA GLY A 584 -17.23 -7.12 -13.38
C GLY A 584 -16.81 -8.22 -12.41
N GLU A 585 -17.53 -9.33 -12.45
CA GLU A 585 -17.13 -10.55 -11.75
C GLU A 585 -15.74 -11.05 -12.22
N GLY A 586 -14.85 -11.34 -11.27
CA GLY A 586 -13.44 -11.64 -11.52
C GLY A 586 -12.60 -10.51 -12.12
N SER A 587 -13.17 -9.32 -12.35
CA SER A 587 -12.54 -8.19 -13.05
C SER A 587 -12.60 -6.90 -12.22
N PRO A 588 -11.59 -6.63 -11.35
CA PRO A 588 -11.53 -5.41 -10.56
C PRO A 588 -11.41 -4.16 -11.44
N PRO A 589 -11.86 -2.99 -10.97
CA PRO A 589 -11.78 -1.74 -11.72
C PRO A 589 -10.32 -1.29 -11.89
N SER A 590 -10.04 -0.63 -13.02
CA SER A 590 -8.81 0.14 -13.23
C SER A 590 -8.89 1.54 -12.64
N ASP A 591 -10.10 2.07 -12.49
CA ASP A 591 -10.40 3.41 -11.98
C ASP A 591 -10.99 3.28 -10.57
N TRP A 592 -10.19 3.68 -9.57
CA TRP A 592 -10.53 3.55 -8.15
C TRP A 592 -10.94 4.91 -7.59
N GLN A 593 -12.03 4.90 -6.82
CA GLN A 593 -12.70 6.08 -6.30
C GLN A 593 -12.69 6.10 -4.77
N ASP A 594 -12.77 7.31 -4.24
CA ASP A 594 -12.81 7.66 -2.83
C ASP A 594 -14.14 8.34 -2.44
N ARG A 595 -15.13 8.32 -3.33
CA ARG A 595 -16.45 8.95 -3.14
C ARG A 595 -17.56 7.93 -3.39
N PRO A 596 -18.73 8.06 -2.72
CA PRO A 596 -19.82 7.11 -2.87
C PRO A 596 -20.24 6.92 -4.34
N VAL A 597 -20.12 5.70 -4.87
CA VAL A 597 -20.50 5.43 -6.27
C VAL A 597 -22.01 5.42 -6.44
N VAL A 598 -22.52 6.00 -7.52
CA VAL A 598 -23.96 5.96 -7.82
C VAL A 598 -24.30 4.61 -8.44
N LEU A 599 -25.20 3.86 -7.81
CA LEU A 599 -25.69 2.56 -8.29
C LEU A 599 -27.15 2.65 -8.74
N ALA A 600 -27.47 1.99 -9.85
CA ALA A 600 -28.84 1.82 -10.32
C ALA A 600 -29.49 0.60 -9.66
N ARG A 601 -30.82 0.61 -9.46
CA ARG A 601 -31.56 -0.56 -8.94
C ARG A 601 -31.43 -1.79 -9.84
N GLU A 602 -31.14 -1.60 -11.13
CA GLU A 602 -30.78 -2.65 -12.08
C GLU A 602 -29.49 -3.40 -11.71
N ASP A 603 -28.51 -2.72 -11.11
CA ASP A 603 -27.20 -3.29 -10.75
C ASP A 603 -27.30 -4.39 -9.68
N PHE A 604 -28.40 -4.38 -8.91
CA PHE A 604 -28.71 -5.32 -7.82
C PHE A 604 -29.57 -6.50 -8.26
N LYS A 605 -30.02 -6.60 -9.52
CA LYS A 605 -30.83 -7.75 -9.96
C LYS A 605 -30.04 -9.06 -9.89
N ALA A 606 -30.73 -10.17 -9.66
CA ALA A 606 -30.11 -11.51 -9.61
C ALA A 606 -29.33 -11.89 -10.88
N THR A 607 -29.69 -11.31 -12.04
CA THR A 607 -29.00 -11.46 -13.34
C THR A 607 -27.79 -10.54 -13.52
N SER A 608 -27.47 -9.69 -12.54
CA SER A 608 -26.34 -8.76 -12.59
C SER A 608 -25.01 -9.46 -12.36
N ASN A 609 -24.03 -9.15 -13.21
CA ASN A 609 -22.62 -9.52 -13.05
C ASN A 609 -21.77 -8.37 -12.46
N ARG A 610 -22.40 -7.28 -11.99
CA ARG A 610 -21.70 -6.13 -11.42
C ARG A 610 -21.24 -6.41 -9.99
N VAL A 611 -19.98 -6.07 -9.74
CA VAL A 611 -19.32 -6.26 -8.45
C VAL A 611 -18.81 -4.91 -7.99
N LEU A 612 -19.14 -4.54 -6.75
CA LEU A 612 -18.49 -3.46 -6.04
C LEU A 612 -17.19 -4.03 -5.47
N TRP A 613 -16.05 -3.49 -5.91
CA TRP A 613 -14.75 -3.91 -5.45
C TRP A 613 -14.23 -2.93 -4.40
N LEU A 614 -13.68 -3.45 -3.30
CA LEU A 614 -12.84 -2.69 -2.37
C LEU A 614 -11.37 -2.94 -2.70
N ARG A 615 -10.52 -1.95 -2.42
CA ARG A 615 -9.07 -2.05 -2.32
C ARG A 615 -8.65 -1.59 -0.94
N LEU A 616 -7.93 -2.47 -0.22
CA LEU A 616 -7.40 -2.23 1.10
C LEU A 616 -5.96 -1.68 1.01
N PRO A 617 -5.47 -0.96 2.04
CA PRO A 617 -4.12 -0.39 2.06
C PRO A 617 -2.97 -1.35 1.80
N LYS A 618 -3.05 -2.55 2.36
CA LYS A 618 -2.02 -3.61 2.29
C LYS A 618 -2.65 -4.99 2.50
N LEU A 619 -1.85 -6.04 2.40
CA LEU A 619 -2.29 -7.40 2.70
C LEU A 619 -2.63 -7.53 4.19
N ARG A 620 -3.59 -8.41 4.53
CA ARG A 620 -3.98 -8.72 5.93
C ARG A 620 -4.48 -7.53 6.76
N TRP A 621 -4.84 -6.40 6.11
CA TRP A 621 -5.21 -5.15 6.79
C TRP A 621 -6.47 -5.28 7.69
N VAL A 622 -7.39 -6.18 7.33
CA VAL A 622 -8.43 -6.77 8.20
C VAL A 622 -8.64 -8.24 7.78
N ASP A 623 -9.28 -9.04 8.64
CA ASP A 623 -9.66 -10.43 8.31
C ASP A 623 -11.00 -10.52 7.56
N ARG A 624 -11.89 -9.55 7.78
CA ARG A 624 -13.26 -9.51 7.23
C ARG A 624 -13.72 -8.07 6.99
N VAL A 625 -14.70 -7.91 6.12
CA VAL A 625 -15.48 -6.68 5.96
C VAL A 625 -16.98 -6.98 6.08
N LEU A 626 -17.77 -6.03 6.57
CA LEU A 626 -19.24 -6.11 6.61
C LEU A 626 -19.83 -5.04 5.70
N VAL A 627 -20.77 -5.40 4.81
CA VAL A 627 -21.36 -4.47 3.84
C VAL A 627 -22.88 -4.61 3.79
N GLY A 628 -23.60 -3.50 3.70
CA GLY A 628 -25.07 -3.49 3.62
C GLY A 628 -25.68 -2.12 3.90
N PHE A 629 -27.01 -2.04 3.85
CA PHE A 629 -27.75 -0.80 4.15
C PHE A 629 -27.96 -0.58 5.66
N GLN A 630 -27.95 -1.66 6.45
CA GLN A 630 -28.11 -1.63 7.92
C GLN A 630 -27.06 -2.57 8.57
N ARG A 631 -26.37 -2.10 9.61
CA ARG A 631 -25.28 -2.88 10.27
C ARG A 631 -25.76 -4.23 10.81
N SER A 632 -26.99 -4.30 11.29
CA SER A 632 -27.65 -5.50 11.83
C SER A 632 -27.97 -6.58 10.79
N LYS A 633 -27.95 -6.25 9.49
CA LYS A 633 -28.21 -7.18 8.38
C LYS A 633 -26.96 -7.44 7.50
N ALA A 634 -25.90 -6.65 7.70
CA ALA A 634 -24.77 -6.54 6.78
C ALA A 634 -24.14 -7.91 6.44
N ARG A 635 -23.91 -8.15 5.15
CA ARG A 635 -23.25 -9.37 4.65
C ARG A 635 -21.76 -9.32 4.97
N ARG A 636 -21.20 -10.46 5.37
CA ARG A 636 -19.78 -10.64 5.67
C ARG A 636 -19.03 -11.11 4.42
N TYR A 637 -17.89 -10.49 4.15
CA TYR A 637 -16.92 -10.96 3.15
C TYR A 637 -15.56 -11.13 3.83
N ASP A 638 -14.98 -12.33 3.74
CA ASP A 638 -13.67 -12.63 4.29
C ASP A 638 -12.55 -12.15 3.35
N VAL A 639 -11.49 -11.58 3.92
CA VAL A 639 -10.34 -11.07 3.19
C VAL A 639 -9.27 -12.17 3.14
N LYS A 640 -8.82 -12.54 1.94
CA LYS A 640 -7.75 -13.52 1.80
C LYS A 640 -6.41 -12.86 2.13
N VAL A 641 -5.54 -13.54 2.87
CA VAL A 641 -4.20 -13.03 3.27
C VAL A 641 -3.27 -12.71 2.08
N THR A 642 -3.62 -13.18 0.88
CA THR A 642 -2.94 -12.95 -0.41
C THR A 642 -3.52 -11.80 -1.24
N GLU A 643 -4.68 -11.24 -0.86
CA GLU A 643 -5.43 -10.29 -1.70
C GLU A 643 -5.63 -8.95 -0.96
N LYS A 644 -5.22 -7.84 -1.59
CA LYS A 644 -5.53 -6.48 -1.12
C LYS A 644 -6.85 -5.93 -1.70
N THR A 645 -7.73 -6.79 -2.17
CA THR A 645 -9.02 -6.45 -2.78
C THR A 645 -10.14 -7.39 -2.34
N VAL A 646 -11.36 -6.87 -2.21
CA VAL A 646 -12.56 -7.64 -1.84
C VAL A 646 -13.63 -7.45 -2.90
N ALA A 647 -14.27 -8.54 -3.35
CA ALA A 647 -15.37 -8.52 -4.30
C ALA A 647 -16.72 -8.60 -3.55
N ILE A 648 -17.62 -7.65 -3.80
CA ILE A 648 -18.98 -7.60 -3.25
C ILE A 648 -19.98 -7.67 -4.43
N PRO A 649 -20.54 -8.85 -4.76
CA PRO A 649 -21.49 -8.98 -5.87
C PRO A 649 -22.81 -8.27 -5.56
N LEU A 650 -23.19 -7.26 -6.34
CA LEU A 650 -24.35 -6.41 -6.05
C LEU A 650 -25.68 -7.17 -6.09
N ARG A 651 -25.75 -8.23 -6.91
CA ARG A 651 -26.87 -9.19 -6.94
C ARG A 651 -27.23 -9.80 -5.59
N GLU A 652 -26.29 -9.85 -4.63
CA GLU A 652 -26.53 -10.42 -3.30
C GLU A 652 -27.42 -9.54 -2.42
N TYR A 653 -27.71 -8.30 -2.81
CA TYR A 653 -28.59 -7.40 -2.07
C TYR A 653 -29.98 -7.28 -2.73
N SER A 654 -30.32 -8.16 -3.69
CA SER A 654 -31.62 -8.17 -4.36
C SER A 654 -32.82 -8.38 -3.42
N ASP A 655 -32.56 -8.93 -2.23
CA ASP A 655 -33.51 -9.21 -1.15
C ASP A 655 -33.68 -8.05 -0.14
N TYR A 656 -32.87 -6.98 -0.25
CA TYR A 656 -32.98 -5.83 0.65
C TYR A 656 -34.12 -4.89 0.24
N ALA A 657 -35.01 -4.59 1.21
CA ALA A 657 -36.12 -3.66 1.02
C ALA A 657 -35.64 -2.26 0.59
N GLU A 658 -34.44 -1.85 1.02
CA GLU A 658 -33.78 -0.60 0.68
C GLU A 658 -33.41 -0.50 -0.82
N VAL A 659 -33.22 -1.62 -1.53
CA VAL A 659 -33.05 -1.60 -2.99
C VAL A 659 -34.39 -1.38 -3.69
N GLY A 660 -35.48 -1.91 -3.11
CA GLY A 660 -36.85 -1.74 -3.60
C GLY A 660 -37.45 -0.37 -3.30
N ASP A 661 -37.09 0.25 -2.18
CA ASP A 661 -37.52 1.60 -1.82
C ASP A 661 -37.10 2.60 -2.90
N GLN A 662 -38.05 3.44 -3.29
CA GLN A 662 -37.91 4.49 -4.30
C GLN A 662 -38.16 5.89 -3.72
N THR A 663 -38.57 5.99 -2.45
CA THR A 663 -38.98 7.25 -1.83
C THR A 663 -37.80 8.07 -1.31
N GLN A 664 -36.69 7.43 -0.94
CA GLN A 664 -35.50 8.07 -0.37
C GLN A 664 -34.21 7.57 -1.04
N GLN A 665 -33.12 8.33 -0.85
CA GLN A 665 -31.78 7.84 -1.20
C GLN A 665 -31.33 6.82 -0.15
N GLN A 666 -30.86 5.67 -0.61
CA GLN A 666 -30.41 4.58 0.25
C GLN A 666 -28.89 4.41 0.13
N ASN A 667 -28.20 4.36 1.26
CA ASN A 667 -26.73 4.35 1.32
C ASN A 667 -26.24 2.93 1.63
N LEU A 668 -25.48 2.33 0.71
CA LEU A 668 -24.78 1.07 0.94
C LEU A 668 -23.48 1.37 1.69
N ARG A 669 -23.35 0.84 2.91
CA ARG A 669 -22.25 1.16 3.83
C ARG A 669 -21.28 -0.01 4.01
N LEU A 670 -20.08 0.34 4.43
CA LEU A 670 -19.00 -0.54 4.86
C LEU A 670 -18.80 -0.36 6.37
N TRP A 671 -18.70 -1.48 7.09
CA TRP A 671 -18.21 -1.54 8.47
C TRP A 671 -16.97 -2.44 8.54
N LEU A 672 -15.99 -1.99 9.32
CA LEU A 672 -14.70 -2.64 9.53
C LEU A 672 -14.40 -2.61 11.03
N ASN A 673 -13.69 -3.61 11.54
CA ASN A 673 -13.04 -3.52 12.84
C ASN A 673 -11.55 -3.85 12.68
N ARG A 674 -10.68 -3.03 13.26
CA ARG A 674 -9.23 -3.19 13.26
C ARG A 674 -8.66 -2.56 14.53
N ASP A 675 -7.71 -3.23 15.20
CA ASP A 675 -7.02 -2.70 16.39
C ASP A 675 -8.01 -2.20 17.48
N HIS A 676 -9.11 -2.94 17.64
CA HIS A 676 -10.30 -2.64 18.47
C HIS A 676 -11.10 -1.38 18.09
N GLN A 677 -10.78 -0.70 16.99
CA GLN A 677 -11.50 0.44 16.46
C GLN A 677 -12.50 0.02 15.37
N ASP A 678 -13.73 0.53 15.46
CA ASP A 678 -14.75 0.41 14.41
C ASP A 678 -14.61 1.56 13.41
N PHE A 679 -14.67 1.24 12.11
CA PHE A 679 -14.74 2.23 11.03
C PHE A 679 -16.03 2.03 10.21
N GLU A 680 -16.71 3.12 9.88
CA GLU A 680 -17.91 3.14 9.04
C GLU A 680 -17.75 4.14 7.88
N GLY A 681 -18.25 3.79 6.69
CA GLY A 681 -18.26 4.69 5.53
C GLY A 681 -19.32 4.30 4.50
N VAL A 682 -19.70 5.25 3.64
CA VAL A 682 -20.66 5.01 2.55
C VAL A 682 -19.89 4.65 1.27
N LEU A 683 -20.03 3.43 0.78
CA LEU A 683 -19.41 2.98 -0.47
C LEU A 683 -20.19 3.46 -1.69
N ALA A 684 -21.51 3.42 -1.59
CA ALA A 684 -22.39 3.68 -2.72
C ALA A 684 -23.72 4.30 -2.29
N VAL A 685 -24.33 5.04 -3.21
CA VAL A 685 -25.66 5.61 -3.07
C VAL A 685 -26.58 5.04 -4.14
N VAL A 686 -27.74 4.55 -3.73
CA VAL A 686 -28.88 4.26 -4.60
C VAL A 686 -29.78 5.48 -4.52
N PRO A 687 -29.87 6.34 -5.57
CA PRO A 687 -30.69 7.53 -5.50
C PRO A 687 -32.15 7.19 -5.23
N ALA A 688 -32.90 8.10 -4.60
CA ALA A 688 -34.36 8.04 -4.67
C ALA A 688 -34.79 7.90 -6.14
N ALA A 689 -35.91 7.24 -6.42
CA ALA A 689 -36.53 7.48 -7.71
C ALA A 689 -36.88 8.96 -7.74
N GLN A 690 -36.45 9.66 -8.79
CA GLN A 690 -36.91 11.02 -9.01
C GLN A 690 -38.42 10.96 -9.21
N LYS A 691 -39.18 11.29 -8.15
CA LYS A 691 -40.56 11.75 -8.30
C LYS A 691 -40.47 12.87 -9.33
N ALA A 692 -41.22 12.75 -10.42
CA ALA A 692 -41.09 13.64 -11.57
C ALA A 692 -41.66 15.04 -11.26
N GLU A 693 -40.89 15.82 -10.50
CA GLU A 693 -40.71 17.22 -10.85
C GLU A 693 -40.28 17.27 -12.33
N PRO A 694 -40.79 18.21 -13.13
CA PRO A 694 -40.57 18.21 -14.56
C PRO A 694 -39.09 18.51 -14.85
N VAL A 695 -38.32 17.44 -15.09
CA VAL A 695 -36.95 17.53 -15.58
C VAL A 695 -36.97 18.34 -16.88
N VAL A 696 -36.58 19.60 -16.80
CA VAL A 696 -36.35 20.45 -17.97
C VAL A 696 -35.20 19.81 -18.74
N PRO A 697 -35.45 19.20 -19.91
CA PRO A 697 -34.41 18.43 -20.59
C PRO A 697 -33.37 19.39 -21.15
N PRO A 698 -32.06 19.13 -20.98
CA PRO A 698 -31.02 19.96 -21.57
C PRO A 698 -30.94 19.76 -23.09
N LEU A 699 -31.81 20.48 -23.82
CA LEU A 699 -31.69 20.90 -25.22
C LEU A 699 -31.56 19.77 -26.28
N THR A 700 -32.45 19.61 -27.27
CA THR A 700 -33.56 20.46 -27.74
C THR A 700 -34.71 19.61 -28.31
N GLN A 701 -35.94 19.84 -27.85
CA GLN A 701 -37.10 19.66 -28.73
C GLN A 701 -37.35 21.03 -29.41
N SER A 702 -36.68 21.27 -30.53
CA SER A 702 -36.86 22.49 -31.32
C SER A 702 -37.84 22.28 -32.46
N TRP A 703 -38.95 23.00 -32.48
CA TRP A 703 -39.88 22.97 -33.61
C TRP A 703 -39.45 23.97 -34.69
N VAL A 704 -39.56 23.60 -35.97
CA VAL A 704 -39.10 24.42 -37.10
C VAL A 704 -40.17 24.56 -38.18
N GLY A 705 -40.82 25.72 -38.24
CA GLY A 705 -41.85 26.05 -39.22
C GLY A 705 -41.35 27.04 -40.27
N PHE A 706 -41.64 26.78 -41.54
CA PHE A 706 -41.30 27.66 -42.66
C PHE A 706 -42.53 28.36 -43.23
N GLY A 707 -42.44 29.66 -43.51
CA GLY A 707 -43.50 30.48 -44.10
C GLY A 707 -43.03 31.25 -45.33
N ARG A 708 -43.94 31.61 -46.23
CA ARG A 708 -43.60 32.34 -47.47
C ARG A 708 -44.73 33.27 -47.93
N LYS A 709 -44.40 34.48 -48.40
CA LYS A 709 -45.33 35.36 -49.12
C LYS A 709 -44.65 36.09 -50.28
N LYS A 710 -45.04 35.73 -51.52
CA LYS A 710 -44.39 36.16 -52.78
C LYS A 710 -42.88 35.86 -52.75
N THR A 711 -42.09 36.89 -52.47
CA THR A 711 -40.61 36.90 -52.41
C THR A 711 -40.05 36.75 -51.00
N ALA A 712 -40.85 36.99 -49.95
CA ALA A 712 -40.40 36.84 -48.57
C ALA A 712 -40.50 35.37 -48.12
N ILE A 713 -39.46 34.86 -47.48
CA ILE A 713 -39.39 33.52 -46.86
C ILE A 713 -38.99 33.71 -45.40
N ALA A 714 -39.62 32.97 -44.49
CA ALA A 714 -39.30 32.98 -43.06
C ALA A 714 -39.12 31.55 -42.53
N LYS A 715 -38.19 31.37 -41.60
CA LYS A 715 -37.97 30.15 -40.79
C LYS A 715 -38.14 30.56 -39.33
N ALA A 716 -39.14 30.02 -38.64
CA ALA A 716 -39.34 30.21 -37.21
C ALA A 716 -38.92 28.94 -36.46
N VAL A 717 -37.96 29.08 -35.56
CA VAL A 717 -37.53 28.05 -34.60
C VAL A 717 -38.13 28.39 -33.24
N MET A 718 -38.75 27.42 -32.58
CA MET A 718 -39.27 27.56 -31.22
C MET A 718 -38.61 26.52 -30.31
N GLN A 719 -38.30 26.92 -29.08
CA GLN A 719 -37.80 26.05 -28.01
C GLN A 719 -38.41 26.48 -26.67
N TYR A 720 -38.49 25.57 -25.69
CA TYR A 720 -38.95 25.94 -24.34
C TYR A 720 -38.03 27.00 -23.72
N GLY A 721 -38.62 28.05 -23.15
CA GLY A 721 -37.89 29.17 -22.54
C GLY A 721 -38.76 30.41 -22.41
N VAL A 722 -38.45 31.29 -21.45
CA VAL A 722 -39.22 32.52 -21.17
C VAL A 722 -38.79 33.67 -22.09
N GLY A 723 -38.67 33.38 -23.39
CA GLY A 723 -38.09 34.27 -24.38
C GLY A 723 -39.13 35.07 -25.18
N GLY A 724 -38.75 36.25 -25.66
CA GLY A 724 -39.57 37.02 -26.60
C GLY A 724 -39.58 36.44 -28.03
N ILE A 725 -40.35 37.07 -28.92
CA ILE A 725 -40.28 36.80 -30.35
C ILE A 725 -39.20 37.69 -30.98
N GLU A 726 -38.10 37.06 -31.42
CA GLU A 726 -37.01 37.71 -32.15
C GLU A 726 -37.14 37.47 -33.66
N ILE A 727 -36.83 38.50 -34.44
CA ILE A 727 -36.74 38.44 -35.90
C ILE A 727 -35.38 39.01 -36.34
N ASN A 728 -34.57 38.18 -36.99
CA ASN A 728 -33.19 38.51 -37.42
C ASN A 728 -32.33 39.15 -36.31
N GLY A 729 -32.49 38.70 -35.06
CA GLY A 729 -31.75 39.23 -33.90
C GLY A 729 -32.28 40.55 -33.32
N GLN A 730 -33.50 40.96 -33.67
CA GLN A 730 -34.18 42.13 -33.10
C GLN A 730 -35.57 41.76 -32.56
N PRO A 731 -36.08 42.40 -31.49
CA PRO A 731 -37.45 42.16 -31.02
C PRO A 731 -38.50 42.45 -32.10
N LEU A 732 -39.59 41.65 -32.13
CA LEU A 732 -40.70 41.73 -33.09
C LEU A 732 -41.17 43.16 -33.42
N ASP A 733 -41.46 43.97 -32.40
CA ASP A 733 -41.99 45.33 -32.58
C ASP A 733 -40.94 46.34 -33.08
N GLU A 734 -39.66 46.07 -32.83
CA GLU A 734 -38.54 46.85 -33.36
C GLU A 734 -38.25 46.49 -34.81
N TYR A 735 -38.10 45.20 -35.14
CA TYR A 735 -37.80 44.75 -36.49
C TYR A 735 -38.85 45.25 -37.50
N PHE A 736 -40.13 45.19 -37.12
CA PHE A 736 -41.22 45.73 -37.91
C PHE A 736 -41.61 47.17 -37.56
N ARG A 737 -40.81 47.95 -36.82
CA ARG A 737 -41.17 49.30 -36.34
C ARG A 737 -41.74 50.19 -37.45
N ARG A 738 -41.07 50.22 -38.61
CA ARG A 738 -41.40 51.00 -39.82
C ARG A 738 -42.38 50.32 -40.81
N THR A 739 -42.98 49.18 -40.44
CA THR A 739 -43.84 48.38 -41.34
C THR A 739 -45.32 48.81 -41.26
N PRO A 740 -46.07 48.87 -42.37
CA PRO A 740 -47.46 49.34 -42.39
C PRO A 740 -48.40 48.65 -41.38
N ARG A 741 -49.24 49.43 -40.70
CA ARG A 741 -50.16 48.98 -39.63
C ARG A 741 -51.00 47.76 -40.02
N LYS A 742 -51.53 47.72 -41.25
CA LYS A 742 -52.31 46.58 -41.81
C LYS A 742 -51.51 45.26 -41.92
N ALA A 743 -50.17 45.31 -41.92
CA ALA A 743 -49.31 44.13 -41.90
C ALA A 743 -48.93 43.71 -40.48
N LYS A 744 -48.67 44.65 -39.56
CA LYS A 744 -48.53 44.37 -38.11
C LYS A 744 -49.78 43.67 -37.57
N GLN A 745 -50.96 44.22 -37.86
CA GLN A 745 -52.25 43.65 -37.48
C GLN A 745 -52.49 42.22 -38.01
N PHE A 746 -51.89 41.85 -39.15
CA PHE A 746 -52.02 40.49 -39.68
C PHE A 746 -51.20 39.47 -38.87
N LEU A 747 -50.03 39.85 -38.35
CA LEU A 747 -49.22 39.02 -37.47
C LEU A 747 -49.77 39.03 -36.03
N GLY A 748 -50.16 40.20 -35.52
CA GLY A 748 -50.84 40.33 -34.22
C GLY A 748 -52.13 39.50 -34.11
N ARG A 749 -52.86 39.32 -35.22
CA ARG A 749 -54.03 38.41 -35.30
C ARG A 749 -53.74 36.93 -35.03
N LEU A 750 -52.48 36.51 -35.08
CA LEU A 750 -52.05 35.17 -34.67
C LEU A 750 -51.64 35.17 -33.19
N VAL A 751 -50.78 36.11 -32.81
CA VAL A 751 -50.19 36.23 -31.47
C VAL A 751 -51.23 36.60 -30.39
N ALA A 752 -52.34 37.23 -30.77
CA ALA A 752 -53.43 37.62 -29.87
C ALA A 752 -54.54 36.56 -29.69
N LEU A 753 -54.41 35.36 -30.28
CA LEU A 753 -55.29 34.24 -29.95
C LEU A 753 -54.91 33.71 -28.57
N GLY A 754 -55.89 33.33 -27.74
CA GLY A 754 -55.68 33.04 -26.30
C GLY A 754 -54.64 31.93 -26.07
N GLU A 755 -54.90 30.76 -26.63
CA GLU A 755 -54.07 29.56 -26.49
C GLU A 755 -52.70 29.73 -27.16
N VAL A 756 -52.63 30.54 -28.23
CA VAL A 756 -51.36 30.87 -28.89
C VAL A 756 -50.51 31.81 -28.03
N ARG A 757 -51.12 32.81 -27.38
CA ARG A 757 -50.44 33.73 -26.47
C ARG A 757 -49.90 32.98 -25.24
N GLU A 758 -50.68 32.04 -24.72
CA GLU A 758 -50.30 31.17 -23.62
C GLU A 758 -49.11 30.28 -24.01
N ALA A 759 -49.19 29.54 -25.13
CA ALA A 759 -48.07 28.76 -25.65
C ALA A 759 -46.80 29.62 -25.87
N LEU A 760 -46.95 30.81 -26.45
CA LEU A 760 -45.84 31.74 -26.69
C LEU A 760 -45.24 32.35 -25.42
N SER A 761 -45.92 32.31 -24.27
CA SER A 761 -45.33 32.73 -22.98
C SER A 761 -44.36 31.70 -22.38
N GLN A 762 -44.34 30.48 -22.91
CA GLN A 762 -43.51 29.35 -22.46
C GLN A 762 -42.41 28.99 -23.48
N LEU A 763 -42.32 29.73 -24.59
CA LEU A 763 -41.49 29.44 -25.75
C LEU A 763 -40.63 30.63 -26.17
N GLU A 764 -39.32 30.42 -26.26
CA GLU A 764 -38.41 31.33 -26.94
C GLU A 764 -38.53 31.12 -28.46
N VAL A 765 -38.73 32.21 -29.21
CA VAL A 765 -39.05 32.14 -30.64
C VAL A 765 -38.07 32.97 -31.48
N LYS A 766 -37.19 32.27 -32.21
CA LYS A 766 -36.18 32.88 -33.09
C LYS A 766 -36.56 32.71 -34.56
N ILE A 767 -36.76 33.83 -35.26
CA ILE A 767 -37.26 33.84 -36.64
C ILE A 767 -36.24 34.49 -37.59
N THR A 768 -35.75 33.71 -38.54
CA THR A 768 -34.99 34.24 -39.69
C THR A 768 -35.97 34.62 -40.80
N VAL A 769 -35.88 35.82 -41.38
CA VAL A 769 -36.70 36.25 -42.52
C VAL A 769 -35.87 36.96 -43.59
N GLU A 770 -36.06 36.52 -44.83
CA GLU A 770 -35.28 36.92 -46.00
C GLU A 770 -36.20 37.26 -47.18
N GLY A 771 -35.68 38.07 -48.11
CA GLY A 771 -36.35 38.45 -49.35
C GLY A 771 -37.40 39.55 -49.19
N SER A 772 -37.27 40.61 -50.02
CA SER A 772 -37.99 41.90 -49.91
C SER A 772 -37.81 42.66 -48.58
N SER A 773 -38.00 43.98 -48.60
CA SER A 773 -37.78 44.84 -47.42
C SER A 773 -38.76 44.56 -46.26
N PRO A 774 -38.34 44.69 -44.99
CA PRO A 774 -39.22 44.67 -43.81
C PRO A 774 -40.29 45.77 -43.82
N THR A 775 -40.08 46.88 -44.55
CA THR A 775 -41.12 47.92 -44.73
C THR A 775 -42.29 47.46 -45.61
N THR A 776 -42.22 46.27 -46.23
CA THR A 776 -43.29 45.73 -47.08
C THR A 776 -44.25 44.81 -46.31
N THR A 777 -45.48 44.69 -46.79
CA THR A 777 -46.49 43.75 -46.24
C THR A 777 -46.18 42.27 -46.54
N ARG A 778 -44.96 41.92 -47.00
CA ARG A 778 -44.58 40.56 -47.41
C ARG A 778 -43.97 39.80 -46.24
N GLN A 779 -42.98 40.37 -45.57
CA GLN A 779 -42.27 39.71 -44.47
C GLN A 779 -43.18 39.37 -43.27
N PRO A 780 -44.03 40.27 -42.71
CA PRO A 780 -44.91 39.90 -41.58
C PRO A 780 -45.88 38.75 -41.91
N LYS A 781 -46.28 38.63 -43.19
CA LYS A 781 -47.14 37.52 -43.65
C LYS A 781 -46.37 36.22 -43.86
N ALA A 782 -45.10 36.28 -44.24
CA ALA A 782 -44.23 35.11 -44.23
C ALA A 782 -43.97 34.64 -42.79
N VAL A 783 -43.62 35.55 -41.88
CA VAL A 783 -43.42 35.30 -40.45
C VAL A 783 -44.66 34.69 -39.79
N ALA A 784 -45.85 35.29 -39.98
CA ALA A 784 -47.10 34.73 -39.46
C ALA A 784 -47.39 33.31 -39.97
N HIS A 785 -47.06 33.00 -41.24
CA HIS A 785 -47.22 31.65 -41.78
C HIS A 785 -46.11 30.68 -41.35
N ALA A 786 -44.94 31.16 -40.90
CA ALA A 786 -43.89 30.33 -40.30
C ALA A 786 -44.31 29.95 -38.88
N LEU A 787 -44.53 30.94 -38.02
CA LEU A 787 -44.93 30.79 -36.62
C LEU A 787 -46.20 29.94 -36.48
N ALA A 788 -47.22 30.19 -37.31
CA ALA A 788 -48.45 29.40 -37.34
C ALA A 788 -48.26 27.92 -37.72
N ARG A 789 -47.12 27.53 -38.30
CA ARG A 789 -46.80 26.12 -38.58
C ARG A 789 -45.98 25.53 -37.45
N THR A 790 -44.98 26.26 -36.96
CA THR A 790 -44.21 25.86 -35.78
C THR A 790 -45.13 25.59 -34.58
N LEU A 791 -46.17 26.41 -34.38
CA LEU A 791 -47.22 26.20 -33.37
C LEU A 791 -48.12 24.96 -33.62
N MET A 792 -48.37 24.58 -34.89
CA MET A 792 -49.13 23.35 -35.22
C MET A 792 -48.33 22.07 -35.05
N ASP A 793 -47.00 22.18 -35.13
CA ASP A 793 -46.07 21.08 -34.92
C ASP A 793 -45.64 21.00 -33.42
N TYR A 794 -45.77 22.11 -32.67
CA TYR A 794 -45.70 22.20 -31.20
C TYR A 794 -46.90 21.52 -30.53
N ASP A 795 -48.11 22.04 -30.78
CA ASP A 795 -49.35 21.46 -30.28
C ASP A 795 -50.32 21.16 -31.44
N PRO A 796 -50.65 19.87 -31.67
CA PRO A 796 -51.67 19.46 -32.62
C PRO A 796 -53.08 20.04 -32.36
N GLN A 797 -53.44 20.49 -31.15
CA GLN A 797 -54.76 21.07 -30.88
C GLN A 797 -54.90 22.49 -31.46
N LEU A 798 -53.87 23.34 -31.31
CA LEU A 798 -53.78 24.67 -31.96
C LEU A 798 -54.05 24.63 -33.47
N ARG A 799 -53.86 23.50 -34.13
CA ARG A 799 -54.12 23.27 -35.56
C ARG A 799 -55.54 23.56 -36.01
N ARG A 800 -56.55 23.40 -35.14
CA ARG A 800 -57.94 23.78 -35.47
C ARG A 800 -58.09 25.30 -35.44
N LEU A 801 -57.75 25.90 -34.30
CA LEU A 801 -57.79 27.33 -34.01
C LEU A 801 -57.04 28.17 -35.06
N VAL A 802 -55.75 27.88 -35.27
CA VAL A 802 -54.85 28.66 -36.12
C VAL A 802 -55.25 28.57 -37.61
N ARG A 803 -55.93 27.48 -38.02
CA ARG A 803 -56.54 27.37 -39.37
C ARG A 803 -57.81 28.21 -39.48
N GLN A 804 -58.71 28.14 -38.49
CA GLN A 804 -59.92 28.97 -38.45
C GLN A 804 -59.58 30.47 -38.44
N ALA A 805 -58.50 30.87 -37.76
CA ALA A 805 -57.99 32.24 -37.76
C ALA A 805 -57.38 32.71 -39.10
N GLY A 806 -57.18 31.80 -40.07
CA GLY A 806 -56.74 32.08 -41.44
C GLY A 806 -55.25 31.82 -41.75
N PHE A 807 -54.54 31.06 -40.91
CA PHE A 807 -53.10 30.80 -41.06
C PHE A 807 -52.78 29.33 -41.45
N GLY A 808 -51.48 29.00 -41.54
CA GLY A 808 -50.98 27.64 -41.85
C GLY A 808 -51.07 27.13 -43.30
N GLY A 809 -52.00 27.63 -44.13
CA GLY A 809 -52.31 27.07 -45.47
C GLY A 809 -51.12 26.86 -46.44
N VAL A 810 -51.18 25.76 -47.23
CA VAL A 810 -50.24 25.27 -48.27
C VAL A 810 -48.76 25.14 -47.83
N LYS A 811 -48.31 23.91 -47.54
CA LYS A 811 -46.90 23.59 -47.25
C LYS A 811 -45.96 24.11 -48.35
N VAL A 812 -44.85 24.74 -47.95
CA VAL A 812 -43.79 25.18 -48.87
C VAL A 812 -42.79 24.02 -49.04
N ASN A 813 -42.66 23.49 -50.26
CA ASN A 813 -41.72 22.42 -50.54
C ASN A 813 -40.30 22.99 -50.75
N ILE A 814 -39.41 22.76 -49.79
CA ILE A 814 -38.09 23.40 -49.67
C ILE A 814 -37.17 23.08 -50.87
N ALA A 815 -37.32 21.90 -51.48
CA ALA A 815 -36.53 21.49 -52.66
C ALA A 815 -36.69 22.42 -53.90
N LYS A 816 -37.69 23.32 -53.91
CA LYS A 816 -37.89 24.35 -54.95
C LYS A 816 -37.45 25.77 -54.52
N ALA A 817 -36.91 25.96 -53.32
CA ALA A 817 -36.34 27.23 -52.87
C ALA A 817 -34.87 27.36 -53.33
N ASN A 818 -33.98 26.50 -52.82
CA ASN A 818 -32.51 26.54 -53.00
C ASN A 818 -32.03 26.36 -54.47
N ARG A 819 -32.94 26.20 -55.44
CA ARG A 819 -32.66 26.19 -56.88
C ARG A 819 -32.75 27.58 -57.54
N ARG A 820 -32.99 28.67 -56.79
CA ARG A 820 -33.08 30.03 -57.34
C ARG A 820 -31.88 30.94 -57.02
N ASP A 821 -31.11 30.65 -55.98
CA ASP A 821 -29.93 31.45 -55.60
C ASP A 821 -28.64 30.98 -56.33
N LYS A 822 -28.79 30.56 -57.59
CA LYS A 822 -27.71 30.19 -58.53
C LYS A 822 -28.05 30.62 -59.98
N ARG A 823 -28.64 31.80 -60.13
CA ARG A 823 -28.81 32.55 -61.40
C ARG A 823 -28.83 34.05 -61.10
#